data_AF-A0A7C9MJA1-F1
#
_entry.id   AF-A0A7C9MJA1-F1
#
_cell.length_a   1.000
_cell.length_b   1.000
_cell.length_c   1.000
_cell.angle_alpha   90.00
_cell.angle_beta   90.00
_cell.angle_gamma   90.00
#
_symmetry.space_group_name_H-M   'P 1'
#
loop_
_entity.id
_entity.type
_entity.pdbx_description
1 polymer ?
#
loop_
_entity_poly.entity_id
_entity_poly.type
_entity_poly.pdbx_seq_one_letter_code
_entity_poly.pdbx_strand_id
1 'polypeptide(L)'
;MHLLCLAATLLLTALSPSLGLAADPAQAAIRRPGPVVEPPVAPAKPLVNQSGQSGQSGHGGQDGQELRVALKKSAPTEGTPRVGGAASFEARLYRGETELPQDAYECRWQADDGAKFLEAAGPFTNTAVFTRPGRQRVWVEVVPKSGPSAGLAAISEAVTLDIAQPSFGLSASPASPLVGEEVTVAIRDFPVHDGVEFRWDPLPGHAKLVRVGERSLTFYPTQAKTTPVKVTAVAADSGKSSAPLGLAKADVPVRTYAVTVDNRGLAEAPATVWRDGEGPVAADGAAVGQRVGLRASITPASPHLPLSYAWGLCPGARAAGGDDTREIAASRQETGPCPVSVEVRDARGLLLGRGQGAFEVAVSQAELDRAAERAREVARLVGEAGQAWTDGDPGRSAQAAGQAVRLSPKDPAAVANLERILRDKGRLDDHLARANAALAADDFDEAAAMLDAAAKINAKAAAITTARQAVAVRKDTLARIARLLAQARDKWEAGAVEEALGLTGKALESDPAHAGAKAERERLVAARDRLIAALKQSAAMLAAKRFDSAAKAVAEAKAVSPRFGAVAEMEAAIAARKQRAWSLDERLARARDQWNAGDADAALATVSEAAALDPEHPGAVQARKNLAQARDNLARAEDRAEAALARGKLDEARAALADAAKLNPRHPRIAQLQDAATHRAGRDQRLAALAAESAKRNAAGDLDGALLAVNDMLALVPGDAALAAERTKLARAKEAVADALARSRDFLAARRYDLALAALAEAEKINAKLPQLAQLRQNVQSEKTRAETELAGSLAQAGQLADQKNFAAARRVLDAARETGPLPQSLAGKAKDLERRIDAGRLQHEAAKREQDNRNKSAAATVDADRAGQCDSLGKQATAKRTSGDHAGAIRDYQALLTLCPDTCQAYNNVGTSLYSLGYAAESLPWFDEAVKCSPSEALFRENATLTRKRLATPATAAGDATTTCTAAFETAESRRGGGDLAGAVEGYKAVVTRCPDFCAAYNNLGLTLHKQGRTPEALPFFEQALRCNPRDTLFKENYELTVKRLRTAQVHP
;
A
#
# COMPACT_ATOMS: atom_id res chain seq x y z
N MET A 1 -27.34 -20.79 -1.03
CA MET A 1 -27.40 -20.15 -2.36
C MET A 1 -26.01 -20.34 -2.98
N HIS A 2 -25.87 -21.16 -4.03
CA HIS A 2 -26.00 -20.78 -5.45
C HIS A 2 -24.89 -19.79 -5.86
N LEU A 3 -24.05 -20.03 -6.87
CA LEU A 3 -23.87 -21.11 -7.88
C LEU A 3 -22.36 -20.99 -8.32
N LEU A 4 -21.51 -22.01 -8.59
CA LEU A 4 -21.59 -23.19 -9.50
C LEU A 4 -21.95 -22.83 -10.95
N CYS A 5 -21.37 -23.37 -12.02
CA CYS A 5 -20.14 -24.14 -12.27
C CYS A 5 -19.94 -24.23 -13.81
N LEU A 6 -18.72 -24.43 -14.34
CA LEU A 6 -18.38 -25.01 -15.67
C LEU A 6 -16.85 -24.85 -15.90
N ALA A 7 -16.12 -25.75 -16.57
CA ALA A 7 -16.47 -27.04 -17.16
C ALA A 7 -15.38 -28.09 -16.87
N ALA A 8 -15.72 -29.38 -16.92
CA ALA A 8 -14.80 -30.50 -16.69
C ALA A 8 -14.73 -31.45 -17.91
N THR A 9 -13.60 -32.14 -18.06
CA THR A 9 -13.30 -33.02 -19.20
C THR A 9 -13.94 -34.42 -19.06
N LEU A 10 -14.05 -35.13 -20.17
CA LEU A 10 -14.75 -36.41 -20.31
C LEU A 10 -13.92 -37.66 -19.95
N LEU A 11 -14.68 -38.73 -19.72
CA LEU A 11 -14.37 -40.17 -19.90
C LEU A 11 -13.64 -40.95 -18.79
N LEU A 12 -14.30 -42.05 -18.43
CA LEU A 12 -13.85 -43.12 -17.55
C LEU A 12 -12.90 -44.07 -18.30
N THR A 13 -11.95 -44.68 -17.62
CA THR A 13 -12.04 -46.11 -17.21
C THR A 13 -10.77 -46.56 -16.49
N ALA A 14 -10.93 -47.20 -15.33
CA ALA A 14 -9.86 -47.96 -14.67
C ALA A 14 -10.49 -49.02 -13.77
N LEU A 15 -10.16 -50.29 -14.01
CA LEU A 15 -10.40 -51.41 -13.10
C LEU A 15 -9.15 -52.32 -13.13
N SER A 16 -8.81 -52.86 -11.97
CA SER A 16 -7.51 -53.48 -11.70
C SER A 16 -7.33 -54.86 -12.34
N PRO A 17 -6.09 -55.32 -12.42
CA PRO A 17 -5.77 -56.70 -12.08
C PRO A 17 -4.92 -56.77 -10.80
N SER A 18 -5.24 -57.75 -9.95
CA SER A 18 -4.40 -58.19 -8.84
C SER A 18 -4.53 -59.71 -8.70
N LEU A 19 -3.43 -60.38 -8.33
CA LEU A 19 -3.32 -61.64 -7.57
C LEU A 19 -2.01 -62.37 -7.90
N GLY A 20 -1.55 -63.21 -6.99
CA GLY A 20 -0.53 -64.21 -7.22
C GLY A 20 -0.52 -65.24 -6.10
N LEU A 21 -0.24 -66.50 -6.44
CA LEU A 21 0.05 -67.65 -5.55
C LEU A 21 -1.15 -68.08 -4.63
N ALA A 22 -1.47 -69.37 -4.42
CA ALA A 22 -0.70 -70.61 -4.59
C ALA A 22 -1.61 -71.87 -4.67
N ALA A 23 -0.95 -73.03 -4.85
CA ALA A 23 -1.33 -74.39 -4.40
C ALA A 23 -2.27 -75.31 -5.25
N ASP A 24 -1.89 -76.59 -5.21
CA ASP A 24 -2.52 -77.85 -5.70
C ASP A 24 -3.72 -78.27 -4.77
N PRO A 25 -4.54 -79.34 -5.03
CA PRO A 25 -4.14 -80.63 -5.62
C PRO A 25 -5.10 -81.38 -6.58
N ALA A 26 -4.51 -81.95 -7.65
CA ALA A 26 -4.62 -83.36 -8.10
C ALA A 26 -5.94 -84.02 -8.62
N GLN A 27 -5.71 -85.12 -9.37
CA GLN A 27 -6.63 -86.17 -9.86
C GLN A 27 -7.53 -85.84 -11.09
N ALA A 28 -7.66 -86.71 -12.11
CA ALA A 28 -6.86 -87.89 -12.48
C ALA A 28 -7.04 -88.30 -13.97
N ALA A 29 -6.03 -89.00 -14.51
CA ALA A 29 -6.04 -89.93 -15.64
C ALA A 29 -6.59 -89.50 -17.03
N ILE A 30 -5.71 -89.55 -18.04
CA ILE A 30 -5.80 -90.49 -19.20
C ILE A 30 -4.41 -90.59 -19.89
N ARG A 31 -4.22 -91.57 -20.77
CA ARG A 31 -2.91 -92.04 -21.27
C ARG A 31 -2.35 -91.27 -22.48
N ARG A 32 -1.03 -91.46 -22.70
CA ARG A 32 -0.27 -91.21 -23.95
C ARG A 32 -1.04 -91.70 -25.19
N PRO A 33 -0.80 -91.07 -26.36
CA PRO A 33 0.03 -91.76 -27.36
C PRO A 33 1.21 -90.91 -27.87
N GLY A 34 2.09 -91.51 -28.67
CA GLY A 34 3.07 -90.80 -29.52
C GLY A 34 2.77 -91.07 -31.00
N PRO A 35 3.35 -90.29 -31.93
CA PRO A 35 3.10 -90.48 -33.37
C PRO A 35 4.00 -91.55 -33.98
N VAL A 36 3.39 -92.42 -34.79
CA VAL A 36 4.06 -93.28 -35.77
C VAL A 36 3.59 -92.86 -37.17
N VAL A 37 4.48 -93.05 -38.16
CA VAL A 37 4.33 -92.93 -39.62
C VAL A 37 2.89 -93.06 -40.17
N GLU A 38 2.54 -92.18 -41.11
CA GLU A 38 1.40 -92.35 -42.05
C GLU A 38 1.74 -91.84 -43.48
N PRO A 39 0.92 -92.13 -44.54
CA PRO A 39 1.42 -92.54 -45.88
C PRO A 39 0.82 -91.67 -47.03
N PRO A 40 0.42 -92.14 -48.26
CA PRO A 40 0.70 -93.35 -49.08
C PRO A 40 1.02 -93.05 -50.59
N VAL A 41 0.92 -94.08 -51.47
CA VAL A 41 0.47 -94.10 -52.91
C VAL A 41 1.36 -94.99 -53.84
N ALA A 42 0.73 -95.62 -54.87
CA ALA A 42 1.27 -96.57 -55.87
C ALA A 42 0.93 -96.09 -57.32
N PRO A 43 1.04 -96.84 -58.49
CA PRO A 43 1.39 -98.27 -58.75
C PRO A 43 2.22 -98.59 -60.07
N ALA A 44 2.26 -99.87 -60.49
CA ALA A 44 2.48 -100.45 -61.87
C ALA A 44 3.83 -101.15 -62.30
N LYS A 45 3.86 -101.82 -63.49
CA LYS A 45 4.67 -103.03 -63.92
C LYS A 45 5.28 -102.92 -65.37
N PRO A 46 6.12 -103.83 -66.03
CA PRO A 46 6.04 -105.36 -66.20
C PRO A 46 7.32 -106.32 -66.52
N LEU A 47 7.22 -107.72 -66.53
CA LEU A 47 8.07 -108.90 -67.10
C LEU A 47 9.23 -109.69 -66.29
N VAL A 48 10.05 -110.70 -66.78
CA VAL A 48 9.96 -112.24 -67.06
C VAL A 48 11.41 -112.98 -67.27
N ASN A 49 11.90 -114.30 -67.38
CA ASN A 49 11.61 -115.82 -67.28
C ASN A 49 12.87 -116.88 -67.35
N GLN A 50 12.90 -118.10 -66.69
CA GLN A 50 13.46 -119.55 -66.94
C GLN A 50 14.96 -119.98 -67.40
N SER A 51 15.57 -121.25 -67.52
CA SER A 51 15.63 -122.73 -67.03
C SER A 51 16.79 -123.62 -67.75
N GLY A 52 17.29 -124.93 -67.61
CA GLY A 52 17.53 -126.10 -66.63
C GLY A 52 18.05 -127.57 -67.15
N GLN A 53 18.82 -128.45 -66.39
CA GLN A 53 19.16 -129.99 -66.45
C GLN A 53 20.33 -130.71 -67.31
N SER A 54 20.81 -132.03 -67.27
CA SER A 54 21.15 -133.22 -66.31
C SER A 54 21.84 -134.57 -66.96
N GLY A 55 22.40 -135.65 -66.25
CA GLY A 55 22.92 -137.02 -66.80
C GLY A 55 23.90 -138.06 -66.03
N GLN A 56 24.09 -139.41 -66.38
CA GLN A 56 25.02 -140.57 -65.86
C GLN A 56 25.17 -141.88 -66.82
N SER A 57 25.80 -143.14 -66.73
CA SER A 57 26.71 -144.16 -65.96
C SER A 57 27.15 -145.43 -66.89
N GLY A 58 27.79 -146.68 -66.74
CA GLY A 58 28.51 -147.74 -65.86
C GLY A 58 28.71 -149.18 -66.62
N HIS A 59 29.31 -150.42 -66.34
CA HIS A 59 30.36 -151.20 -65.50
C HIS A 59 30.53 -152.82 -65.79
N GLY A 60 31.69 -153.60 -65.61
CA GLY A 60 31.82 -155.15 -65.44
C GLY A 60 33.00 -156.11 -66.03
N GLY A 61 33.31 -157.40 -65.55
CA GLY A 61 34.16 -158.54 -66.20
C GLY A 61 34.94 -159.75 -65.40
N GLN A 62 35.28 -161.00 -65.94
CA GLN A 62 36.16 -162.20 -65.43
C GLN A 62 36.27 -163.51 -66.40
N ASP A 63 36.93 -164.75 -66.35
CA ASP A 63 38.02 -165.63 -65.68
C ASP A 63 38.37 -167.04 -66.46
N GLY A 64 39.33 -167.97 -66.05
CA GLY A 64 39.61 -169.41 -66.53
C GLY A 64 41.12 -169.95 -66.70
N GLN A 65 41.59 -171.17 -66.25
CA GLN A 65 42.99 -171.29 -65.64
C GLN A 65 44.06 -172.41 -65.96
N GLU A 66 45.35 -171.99 -65.96
CA GLU A 66 46.63 -172.75 -65.99
C GLU A 66 47.37 -172.81 -64.60
N LEU A 67 48.71 -172.98 -64.56
CA LEU A 67 49.56 -172.54 -63.43
C LEU A 67 49.49 -171.00 -63.36
N ARG A 68 48.88 -170.45 -62.30
CA ARG A 68 48.69 -169.00 -62.15
C ARG A 68 49.50 -168.46 -60.97
N VAL A 69 50.05 -167.25 -61.12
CA VAL A 69 50.52 -166.45 -59.97
C VAL A 69 49.61 -165.22 -59.83
N ALA A 70 48.91 -165.13 -58.71
CA ALA A 70 48.08 -163.98 -58.38
C ALA A 70 48.95 -162.90 -57.73
N LEU A 71 48.85 -161.65 -58.19
CA LEU A 71 49.55 -160.50 -57.61
C LEU A 71 48.56 -159.49 -57.02
N LYS A 72 48.81 -159.05 -55.79
CA LYS A 72 47.94 -158.15 -55.03
C LYS A 72 48.76 -157.01 -54.43
N LYS A 73 48.25 -155.77 -54.50
CA LYS A 73 48.80 -154.64 -53.71
C LYS A 73 48.48 -154.86 -52.23
N SER A 74 49.50 -155.02 -51.39
CA SER A 74 49.37 -155.26 -49.95
C SER A 74 49.31 -153.97 -49.12
N ALA A 75 49.95 -152.88 -49.56
CA ALA A 75 49.89 -151.57 -48.89
C ALA A 75 50.09 -150.38 -49.85
N PRO A 76 49.67 -149.15 -49.49
CA PRO A 76 48.58 -148.86 -48.53
C PRO A 76 47.25 -149.35 -49.11
N THR A 77 46.37 -149.92 -48.29
CA THR A 77 45.12 -150.57 -48.78
C THR A 77 44.16 -149.59 -49.45
N GLU A 78 44.15 -148.33 -49.01
CA GLU A 78 43.33 -147.24 -49.59
C GLU A 78 44.20 -146.02 -49.96
N GLY A 79 43.63 -145.13 -50.78
CA GLY A 79 44.27 -143.90 -51.26
C GLY A 79 45.17 -144.07 -52.49
N THR A 80 45.19 -143.04 -53.34
CA THR A 80 46.16 -142.90 -54.44
C THR A 80 47.48 -142.32 -53.91
N PRO A 81 48.64 -142.94 -54.20
CA PRO A 81 49.93 -142.35 -53.86
C PRO A 81 50.12 -140.98 -54.56
N ARG A 82 50.90 -140.09 -53.95
CA ARG A 82 51.32 -138.82 -54.59
C ARG A 82 52.75 -138.95 -55.09
N VAL A 83 53.23 -137.96 -55.85
CA VAL A 83 54.64 -137.91 -56.28
C VAL A 83 55.54 -137.96 -55.03
N GLY A 84 56.43 -138.95 -54.95
CA GLY A 84 57.25 -139.27 -53.77
C GLY A 84 56.68 -140.38 -52.86
N GLY A 85 55.50 -140.94 -53.14
CA GLY A 85 54.89 -142.02 -52.36
C GLY A 85 55.30 -143.43 -52.80
N ALA A 86 54.92 -144.45 -52.01
CA ALA A 86 55.24 -145.86 -52.25
C ALA A 86 54.02 -146.80 -52.08
N ALA A 87 54.11 -148.01 -52.64
CA ALA A 87 53.11 -149.08 -52.48
C ALA A 87 53.77 -150.48 -52.47
N SER A 88 53.26 -151.38 -51.64
CA SER A 88 53.74 -152.75 -51.46
C SER A 88 52.85 -153.78 -52.15
N PHE A 89 53.42 -154.92 -52.52
CA PHE A 89 52.79 -155.97 -53.31
C PHE A 89 53.16 -157.38 -52.79
N GLU A 90 52.27 -158.34 -53.00
CA GLU A 90 52.36 -159.75 -52.59
C GLU A 90 51.89 -160.66 -53.73
N ALA A 91 52.62 -161.76 -53.97
CA ALA A 91 52.38 -162.74 -55.00
C ALA A 91 52.09 -164.14 -54.40
N ARG A 92 51.27 -164.97 -55.05
CA ARG A 92 50.99 -166.36 -54.62
C ARG A 92 50.76 -167.29 -55.81
N LEU A 93 51.34 -168.49 -55.76
CA LEU A 93 51.36 -169.45 -56.87
C LEU A 93 50.34 -170.59 -56.66
N TYR A 94 49.46 -170.81 -57.63
CA TYR A 94 48.41 -171.82 -57.61
C TYR A 94 48.47 -172.75 -58.82
N ARG A 95 48.05 -174.00 -58.64
CA ARG A 95 47.73 -174.93 -59.73
C ARG A 95 46.24 -175.29 -59.65
N GLY A 96 45.44 -174.62 -60.47
CA GLY A 96 43.99 -174.55 -60.27
C GLY A 96 43.66 -173.83 -58.95
N GLU A 97 42.91 -174.49 -58.07
CA GLU A 97 42.52 -173.97 -56.75
C GLU A 97 43.57 -174.22 -55.65
N THR A 98 44.53 -175.13 -55.86
CA THR A 98 45.50 -175.51 -54.81
C THR A 98 46.72 -174.58 -54.83
N GLU A 99 46.99 -173.89 -53.71
CA GLU A 99 48.22 -173.11 -53.52
C GLU A 99 49.42 -174.05 -53.40
N LEU A 100 50.53 -173.75 -54.09
CA LEU A 100 51.73 -174.58 -54.10
C LEU A 100 52.79 -174.08 -53.11
N PRO A 101 53.56 -174.97 -52.45
CA PRO A 101 54.73 -174.58 -51.66
C PRO A 101 55.72 -173.75 -52.49
N GLN A 102 56.05 -172.56 -51.98
CA GLN A 102 56.87 -171.57 -52.72
C GLN A 102 58.36 -171.95 -52.78
N ASP A 103 58.80 -172.89 -51.93
CA ASP A 103 60.21 -173.25 -51.71
C ASP A 103 60.95 -173.62 -53.00
N ALA A 104 60.25 -174.26 -53.96
CA ALA A 104 60.78 -174.69 -55.25
C ALA A 104 60.82 -173.59 -56.34
N TYR A 105 60.34 -172.37 -56.05
CA TYR A 105 60.14 -171.29 -57.03
C TYR A 105 60.71 -169.93 -56.57
N GLU A 106 60.92 -168.99 -57.48
CA GLU A 106 61.44 -167.63 -57.21
C GLU A 106 60.69 -166.57 -58.04
N CYS A 107 60.53 -165.35 -57.51
CA CYS A 107 59.87 -164.22 -58.17
C CYS A 107 60.85 -163.23 -58.82
N ARG A 108 60.44 -162.62 -59.94
CA ARG A 108 61.09 -161.47 -60.60
C ARG A 108 60.09 -160.34 -60.80
N TRP A 109 60.45 -159.12 -60.39
CA TRP A 109 59.52 -157.99 -60.23
C TRP A 109 59.76 -156.90 -61.30
N GLN A 110 58.69 -156.36 -61.89
CA GLN A 110 58.75 -155.47 -63.06
C GLN A 110 57.79 -154.27 -62.95
N ALA A 111 58.18 -153.12 -63.52
CA ALA A 111 57.45 -151.84 -63.39
C ALA A 111 57.60 -150.91 -64.61
N ASP A 112 56.65 -149.97 -64.79
CA ASP A 112 56.80 -148.82 -65.70
C ASP A 112 57.79 -147.77 -65.16
N ASP A 113 58.44 -147.02 -66.07
CA ASP A 113 59.50 -146.01 -65.85
C ASP A 113 59.31 -144.98 -64.72
N GLY A 114 58.08 -144.65 -64.33
CA GLY A 114 57.79 -143.72 -63.23
C GLY A 114 57.74 -144.39 -61.85
N ALA A 115 57.86 -145.71 -61.79
CA ALA A 115 57.89 -146.55 -60.60
C ALA A 115 59.17 -147.40 -60.54
N LYS A 116 59.70 -147.66 -59.33
CA LYS A 116 60.81 -148.61 -59.14
C LYS A 116 60.57 -149.47 -57.90
N PHE A 117 60.75 -150.79 -58.04
CA PHE A 117 60.79 -151.72 -56.92
C PHE A 117 62.09 -151.59 -56.11
N LEU A 118 62.06 -151.99 -54.84
CA LEU A 118 63.23 -152.04 -53.96
C LEU A 118 64.16 -153.21 -54.33
N GLU A 119 63.60 -154.37 -54.69
CA GLU A 119 64.33 -155.57 -55.13
C GLU A 119 63.87 -156.00 -56.54
N ALA A 120 64.76 -156.59 -57.34
CA ALA A 120 64.44 -157.00 -58.73
C ALA A 120 64.04 -158.47 -58.86
N ALA A 121 64.60 -159.34 -58.02
CA ALA A 121 64.26 -160.75 -57.92
C ALA A 121 64.44 -161.21 -56.47
N GLY A 122 63.64 -162.17 -56.01
CA GLY A 122 63.67 -162.65 -54.64
C GLY A 122 62.31 -163.18 -54.15
N PRO A 123 61.85 -162.80 -52.94
CA PRO A 123 60.65 -163.35 -52.34
C PRO A 123 59.36 -162.92 -53.06
N PHE A 124 58.27 -163.60 -52.69
CA PHE A 124 56.91 -163.34 -53.18
C PHE A 124 56.28 -162.05 -52.57
N THR A 125 57.06 -161.12 -52.01
CA THR A 125 56.61 -159.80 -51.52
C THR A 125 57.65 -158.71 -51.83
N ASN A 126 57.21 -157.50 -52.20
CA ASN A 126 58.10 -156.38 -52.60
C ASN A 126 57.39 -155.00 -52.49
N THR A 127 58.10 -153.89 -52.69
CA THR A 127 57.55 -152.51 -52.64
C THR A 127 58.11 -151.62 -53.74
N ALA A 128 57.27 -150.75 -54.33
CA ALA A 128 57.64 -149.80 -55.38
C ALA A 128 57.37 -148.33 -55.00
N VAL A 129 58.18 -147.40 -55.53
CA VAL A 129 58.14 -145.94 -55.25
C VAL A 129 57.87 -145.13 -56.52
N PHE A 130 56.99 -144.11 -56.46
CA PHE A 130 56.49 -143.34 -57.61
C PHE A 130 57.07 -141.92 -57.70
N THR A 131 57.59 -141.56 -58.87
CA THR A 131 58.35 -140.30 -59.08
C THR A 131 57.70 -139.29 -60.03
N ARG A 132 56.56 -139.63 -60.66
CA ARG A 132 55.86 -138.77 -61.64
C ARG A 132 54.33 -138.86 -61.44
N PRO A 133 53.56 -137.79 -61.74
CA PRO A 133 52.09 -137.83 -61.74
C PRO A 133 51.54 -138.62 -62.94
N GLY A 134 50.31 -139.14 -62.82
CA GLY A 134 49.65 -139.98 -63.83
C GLY A 134 49.73 -141.49 -63.58
N ARG A 135 49.37 -142.30 -64.60
CA ARG A 135 49.27 -143.77 -64.49
C ARG A 135 50.60 -144.50 -64.56
N GLN A 136 50.77 -145.55 -63.75
CA GLN A 136 51.94 -146.45 -63.71
C GLN A 136 51.52 -147.89 -63.41
N ARG A 137 52.21 -148.90 -63.95
CA ARG A 137 51.91 -150.35 -63.79
C ARG A 137 53.05 -151.15 -63.16
N VAL A 138 52.72 -152.30 -62.56
CA VAL A 138 53.68 -153.30 -62.01
C VAL A 138 53.19 -154.75 -62.17
N TRP A 139 54.11 -155.72 -62.34
CA TRP A 139 53.80 -157.17 -62.41
C TRP A 139 54.94 -158.05 -61.88
N VAL A 140 54.73 -159.37 -61.81
CA VAL A 140 55.73 -160.35 -61.34
C VAL A 140 55.76 -161.62 -62.22
N GLU A 141 56.93 -162.22 -62.36
CA GLU A 141 57.20 -163.48 -63.09
C GLU A 141 57.73 -164.55 -62.13
N VAL A 142 57.46 -165.84 -62.37
CA VAL A 142 57.84 -166.95 -61.48
C VAL A 142 58.61 -168.04 -62.23
N VAL A 143 59.73 -168.51 -61.66
CA VAL A 143 60.62 -169.53 -62.23
C VAL A 143 60.95 -170.66 -61.23
N PRO A 144 61.22 -171.91 -61.67
CA PRO A 144 61.64 -173.01 -60.79
C PRO A 144 63.13 -172.95 -60.41
N LYS A 145 63.50 -173.40 -59.21
CA LYS A 145 64.86 -173.25 -58.67
C LYS A 145 65.92 -174.27 -59.14
N SER A 146 65.55 -175.47 -59.59
CA SER A 146 66.56 -176.49 -59.98
C SER A 146 66.08 -177.53 -61.00
N GLY A 147 66.80 -177.63 -62.12
CA GLY A 147 66.60 -178.59 -63.20
C GLY A 147 67.22 -178.07 -64.51
N PRO A 148 67.91 -178.89 -65.32
CA PRO A 148 68.60 -178.38 -66.51
C PRO A 148 67.58 -177.85 -67.54
N SER A 149 67.68 -176.56 -67.87
CA SER A 149 66.81 -175.85 -68.82
C SER A 149 65.29 -175.89 -68.51
N ALA A 150 64.90 -175.82 -67.24
CA ALA A 150 63.52 -175.52 -66.85
C ALA A 150 63.21 -174.02 -67.07
N GLY A 151 62.17 -173.72 -67.85
CA GLY A 151 61.76 -172.36 -68.20
C GLY A 151 60.81 -171.67 -67.21
N LEU A 152 60.26 -170.53 -67.66
CA LEU A 152 59.21 -169.75 -66.98
C LEU A 152 58.02 -170.64 -66.54
N ALA A 153 57.54 -170.44 -65.31
CA ALA A 153 56.46 -171.25 -64.72
C ALA A 153 55.10 -170.54 -64.62
N ALA A 154 55.09 -169.21 -64.40
CA ALA A 154 53.88 -168.36 -64.42
C ALA A 154 54.25 -166.87 -64.52
N ILE A 155 53.31 -166.02 -64.95
CA ILE A 155 53.39 -164.53 -64.89
C ILE A 155 52.06 -164.00 -64.33
N SER A 156 52.10 -162.89 -63.59
CA SER A 156 50.89 -162.21 -63.09
C SER A 156 50.32 -161.21 -64.10
N GLU A 157 49.03 -160.91 -63.97
CA GLU A 157 48.49 -159.65 -64.50
C GLU A 157 49.17 -158.43 -63.85
N ALA A 158 49.08 -157.27 -64.53
CA ALA A 158 49.74 -156.04 -64.10
C ALA A 158 48.80 -155.08 -63.34
N VAL A 159 49.19 -154.69 -62.13
CA VAL A 159 48.42 -153.76 -61.27
C VAL A 159 48.73 -152.31 -61.68
N THR A 160 47.70 -151.47 -61.85
CA THR A 160 47.83 -150.07 -62.29
C THR A 160 47.46 -149.06 -61.16
N LEU A 161 48.17 -147.93 -61.06
CA LEU A 161 47.98 -146.87 -60.05
C LEU A 161 48.06 -145.47 -60.67
N ASP A 162 47.43 -144.46 -60.04
CA ASP A 162 47.30 -143.05 -60.51
C ASP A 162 47.83 -142.04 -59.44
N ILE A 163 48.49 -140.94 -59.86
CA ILE A 163 49.36 -140.08 -59.01
C ILE A 163 49.13 -138.54 -59.22
N ALA A 164 49.15 -137.67 -58.17
CA ALA A 164 48.62 -136.27 -58.16
C ALA A 164 49.55 -135.08 -57.69
N GLN A 165 49.05 -133.81 -57.74
CA GLN A 165 49.76 -132.48 -57.59
C GLN A 165 49.51 -131.68 -56.26
N PRO A 166 50.24 -130.54 -55.97
CA PRO A 166 50.18 -129.73 -54.71
C PRO A 166 49.58 -128.28 -54.81
N SER A 167 49.42 -127.56 -53.67
CA SER A 167 48.92 -126.15 -53.55
C SER A 167 49.28 -125.45 -52.20
N PHE A 168 49.05 -124.11 -52.03
CA PHE A 168 49.39 -123.30 -50.81
C PHE A 168 48.63 -121.94 -50.67
N GLY A 169 48.87 -121.12 -49.62
CA GLY A 169 48.14 -119.85 -49.34
C GLY A 169 48.93 -118.63 -48.76
N LEU A 170 48.23 -117.56 -48.36
CA LEU A 170 48.78 -116.28 -47.81
C LEU A 170 48.01 -115.77 -46.56
N SER A 171 48.67 -114.99 -45.69
CA SER A 171 48.01 -114.25 -44.59
C SER A 171 48.67 -112.89 -44.29
N ALA A 172 47.88 -111.84 -44.03
CA ALA A 172 48.34 -110.49 -43.67
C ALA A 172 48.26 -110.20 -42.15
N SER A 173 49.25 -109.47 -41.61
CA SER A 173 49.26 -109.00 -40.21
C SER A 173 49.84 -107.58 -40.10
N PRO A 174 49.10 -106.60 -39.52
CA PRO A 174 47.68 -106.68 -39.19
C PRO A 174 46.81 -106.90 -40.43
N ALA A 175 45.62 -107.48 -40.26
CA ALA A 175 44.73 -107.79 -41.38
C ALA A 175 44.08 -106.56 -42.03
N SER A 176 44.04 -105.43 -41.32
CA SER A 176 43.41 -104.17 -41.78
C SER A 176 44.19 -102.95 -41.27
N PRO A 177 45.41 -102.67 -41.78
CA PRO A 177 46.26 -101.57 -41.35
C PRO A 177 45.62 -100.19 -41.57
N LEU A 178 46.01 -99.22 -40.74
CA LEU A 178 45.80 -97.79 -40.98
C LEU A 178 46.70 -97.27 -42.10
N VAL A 179 46.35 -96.13 -42.69
CA VAL A 179 47.27 -95.37 -43.55
C VAL A 179 48.59 -95.10 -42.80
N GLY A 180 49.71 -95.51 -43.38
CA GLY A 180 51.05 -95.38 -42.78
C GLY A 180 51.48 -96.49 -41.81
N GLU A 181 50.59 -97.42 -41.45
CA GLU A 181 50.91 -98.57 -40.58
C GLU A 181 51.53 -99.71 -41.40
N GLU A 182 52.58 -100.34 -40.89
CA GLU A 182 53.24 -101.47 -41.57
C GLU A 182 52.43 -102.76 -41.45
N VAL A 183 52.24 -103.43 -42.59
CA VAL A 183 51.62 -104.74 -42.72
C VAL A 183 52.58 -105.72 -43.38
N THR A 184 52.69 -106.92 -42.80
CA THR A 184 53.45 -108.03 -43.38
C THR A 184 52.49 -109.11 -43.88
N VAL A 185 52.61 -109.46 -45.17
CA VAL A 185 51.90 -110.58 -45.80
C VAL A 185 52.86 -111.76 -45.93
N ALA A 186 52.51 -112.92 -45.39
CA ALA A 186 53.38 -114.10 -45.32
C ALA A 186 52.74 -115.34 -45.94
N ILE A 187 53.58 -116.25 -46.45
CA ILE A 187 53.17 -117.50 -47.10
C ILE A 187 52.81 -118.57 -46.07
N ARG A 188 51.65 -119.20 -46.27
CA ARG A 188 51.09 -120.28 -45.44
C ARG A 188 51.12 -121.62 -46.18
N ASP A 189 51.29 -122.68 -45.42
CA ASP A 189 50.89 -124.06 -45.78
C ASP A 189 51.46 -124.59 -47.11
N PHE A 190 52.78 -124.42 -47.31
CA PHE A 190 53.51 -124.95 -48.47
C PHE A 190 54.26 -126.24 -48.11
N PRO A 191 54.02 -127.39 -48.77
CA PRO A 191 54.75 -128.64 -48.52
C PRO A 191 56.21 -128.55 -49.01
N VAL A 192 57.16 -129.02 -48.20
CA VAL A 192 58.60 -128.69 -48.34
C VAL A 192 59.39 -129.76 -49.10
N HIS A 193 60.19 -129.30 -50.07
CA HIS A 193 61.57 -129.75 -50.32
C HIS A 193 62.38 -128.54 -50.84
N ASP A 194 63.71 -128.61 -50.80
CA ASP A 194 64.60 -127.52 -51.23
C ASP A 194 64.49 -127.23 -52.74
N GLY A 195 64.85 -126.01 -53.15
CA GLY A 195 64.88 -125.61 -54.57
C GLY A 195 63.61 -124.93 -55.10
N VAL A 196 62.90 -124.16 -54.27
CA VAL A 196 61.71 -123.36 -54.67
C VAL A 196 61.94 -121.86 -54.44
N GLU A 197 61.67 -121.04 -55.45
CA GLU A 197 61.73 -119.57 -55.38
C GLU A 197 60.30 -118.97 -55.34
N PHE A 198 60.09 -117.95 -54.50
CA PHE A 198 58.82 -117.21 -54.42
C PHE A 198 58.96 -115.81 -55.02
N ARG A 199 58.21 -115.56 -56.11
CA ARG A 199 58.21 -114.27 -56.83
C ARG A 199 56.95 -113.49 -56.51
N TRP A 200 57.12 -112.32 -55.89
CA TRP A 200 56.03 -111.40 -55.51
C TRP A 200 55.71 -110.41 -56.63
N ASP A 201 54.43 -110.14 -56.86
CA ASP A 201 53.99 -109.09 -57.79
C ASP A 201 54.30 -107.68 -57.21
N PRO A 202 54.63 -106.68 -58.06
CA PRO A 202 54.81 -105.30 -57.62
C PRO A 202 53.57 -104.71 -56.93
N LEU A 203 53.79 -103.98 -55.84
CA LEU A 203 52.73 -103.28 -55.12
C LEU A 203 52.18 -102.08 -55.90
N PRO A 204 50.88 -101.73 -55.76
CA PRO A 204 50.29 -100.56 -56.39
C PRO A 204 50.83 -99.26 -55.78
N GLY A 205 50.76 -98.15 -56.53
CA GLY A 205 51.33 -96.85 -56.13
C GLY A 205 50.75 -96.22 -54.85
N HIS A 206 49.63 -96.74 -54.33
CA HIS A 206 49.07 -96.38 -53.02
C HIS A 206 49.58 -97.24 -51.85
N ALA A 207 50.64 -98.02 -52.08
CA ALA A 207 51.40 -98.74 -51.06
C ALA A 207 52.90 -98.49 -51.25
N LYS A 208 53.65 -98.44 -50.14
CA LYS A 208 55.11 -98.31 -50.11
C LYS A 208 55.73 -99.57 -49.53
N LEU A 209 56.49 -100.26 -50.36
CA LEU A 209 57.31 -101.41 -49.97
C LEU A 209 58.30 -101.00 -48.88
N VAL A 210 58.36 -101.80 -47.80
CA VAL A 210 59.37 -101.68 -46.74
C VAL A 210 60.44 -102.75 -46.94
N ARG A 211 60.04 -104.01 -47.17
CA ARG A 211 60.95 -105.15 -47.33
C ARG A 211 60.29 -106.29 -48.07
N VAL A 212 61.04 -106.94 -48.97
CA VAL A 212 60.74 -108.31 -49.44
C VAL A 212 61.61 -109.27 -48.65
N GLY A 213 61.03 -110.37 -48.18
CA GLY A 213 61.72 -111.53 -47.63
C GLY A 213 61.33 -112.79 -48.42
N GLU A 214 62.11 -113.85 -48.26
CA GLU A 214 61.95 -115.12 -48.99
C GLU A 214 60.50 -115.66 -48.96
N ARG A 215 59.82 -115.52 -47.82
CA ARG A 215 58.44 -116.01 -47.60
C ARG A 215 57.47 -114.94 -47.11
N SER A 216 57.83 -113.65 -47.23
CA SER A 216 56.99 -112.54 -46.77
C SER A 216 57.23 -111.20 -47.48
N LEU A 217 56.23 -110.33 -47.48
CA LEU A 217 56.24 -108.99 -48.06
C LEU A 217 55.75 -107.97 -47.02
N THR A 218 56.60 -107.04 -46.59
CA THR A 218 56.26 -105.95 -45.66
C THR A 218 56.10 -104.63 -46.42
N PHE A 219 55.00 -103.92 -46.20
CA PHE A 219 54.71 -102.61 -46.80
C PHE A 219 53.82 -101.76 -45.88
N TYR A 220 53.65 -100.47 -46.16
CA TYR A 220 52.59 -99.66 -45.57
C TYR A 220 51.73 -98.98 -46.64
N PRO A 221 50.40 -98.84 -46.45
CA PRO A 221 49.54 -98.15 -47.40
C PRO A 221 49.66 -96.63 -47.23
N THR A 222 49.73 -95.89 -48.34
CA THR A 222 49.81 -94.42 -48.35
C THR A 222 48.48 -93.73 -48.65
N GLN A 223 47.44 -94.49 -49.00
CA GLN A 223 46.07 -94.00 -49.19
C GLN A 223 45.08 -95.03 -48.64
N ALA A 224 43.87 -94.58 -48.30
CA ALA A 224 42.77 -95.44 -47.86
C ALA A 224 42.16 -96.23 -49.03
N LYS A 225 42.93 -97.18 -49.58
CA LYS A 225 42.58 -98.04 -50.71
C LYS A 225 43.10 -99.45 -50.45
N THR A 226 42.25 -100.45 -50.68
CA THR A 226 42.62 -101.87 -50.59
C THR A 226 43.87 -102.16 -51.44
N THR A 227 44.83 -102.90 -50.87
CA THR A 227 46.10 -103.24 -51.51
C THR A 227 46.13 -104.73 -51.86
N PRO A 228 46.02 -105.12 -53.13
CA PRO A 228 46.24 -106.50 -53.56
C PRO A 228 47.71 -106.90 -53.40
N VAL A 229 47.95 -108.14 -52.98
CA VAL A 229 49.26 -108.80 -52.91
C VAL A 229 49.15 -110.18 -53.54
N LYS A 230 50.15 -110.57 -54.35
CA LYS A 230 50.18 -111.85 -55.08
C LYS A 230 51.60 -112.41 -55.10
N VAL A 231 51.70 -113.74 -55.06
CA VAL A 231 52.97 -114.48 -55.11
C VAL A 231 52.84 -115.74 -55.97
N THR A 232 53.92 -116.11 -56.66
CA THR A 232 54.03 -117.31 -57.49
C THR A 232 55.23 -118.15 -57.05
N ALA A 233 55.08 -119.47 -56.96
CA ALA A 233 56.15 -120.40 -56.64
C ALA A 233 56.69 -121.10 -57.90
N VAL A 234 58.02 -121.19 -58.04
CA VAL A 234 58.70 -121.83 -59.19
C VAL A 234 59.88 -122.67 -58.72
N ALA A 235 60.26 -123.70 -59.51
CA ALA A 235 61.44 -124.52 -59.24
C ALA A 235 62.74 -123.80 -59.66
N ALA A 236 63.79 -123.91 -58.85
CA ALA A 236 65.05 -123.18 -59.05
C ALA A 236 65.86 -123.64 -60.28
N ASP A 237 65.97 -124.95 -60.50
CA ASP A 237 67.01 -125.53 -61.36
C ASP A 237 66.62 -125.71 -62.84
N SER A 238 65.90 -124.75 -63.43
CA SER A 238 65.63 -124.76 -64.88
C SER A 238 65.71 -123.39 -65.55
N GLY A 239 66.81 -123.18 -66.28
CA GLY A 239 67.02 -121.99 -67.09
C GLY A 239 66.02 -121.92 -68.26
N LYS A 240 65.14 -120.91 -68.20
CA LYS A 240 64.00 -120.63 -69.11
C LYS A 240 62.76 -121.52 -68.90
N SER A 241 61.70 -120.88 -68.42
CA SER A 241 60.31 -121.37 -68.48
C SER A 241 59.96 -122.66 -67.71
N SER A 242 60.38 -122.74 -66.44
CA SER A 242 59.76 -123.65 -65.47
C SER A 242 58.25 -123.42 -65.40
N ALA A 243 57.43 -124.48 -65.48
CA ALA A 243 56.00 -124.37 -65.18
C ALA A 243 55.79 -123.97 -63.70
N PRO A 244 54.80 -123.13 -63.36
CA PRO A 244 54.58 -122.68 -61.98
C PRO A 244 54.12 -123.83 -61.09
N LEU A 245 54.69 -123.91 -59.88
CA LEU A 245 54.35 -124.92 -58.87
C LEU A 245 53.09 -124.55 -58.08
N GLY A 246 52.72 -123.26 -58.08
CA GLY A 246 51.51 -122.75 -57.43
C GLY A 246 51.49 -121.22 -57.37
N LEU A 247 50.34 -120.66 -56.99
CA LEU A 247 50.10 -119.22 -56.94
C LEU A 247 49.11 -118.90 -55.81
N ALA A 248 49.33 -117.79 -55.10
CA ALA A 248 48.42 -117.30 -54.06
C ALA A 248 48.23 -115.77 -54.12
N LYS A 249 47.06 -115.28 -53.70
CA LYS A 249 46.68 -113.86 -53.64
C LYS A 249 45.98 -113.54 -52.32
N ALA A 250 46.19 -112.34 -51.79
CA ALA A 250 45.41 -111.73 -50.71
C ALA A 250 45.09 -110.26 -51.05
N ASP A 251 43.98 -109.73 -50.54
CA ASP A 251 43.62 -108.31 -50.65
C ASP A 251 43.59 -107.69 -49.25
N VAL A 252 44.39 -106.64 -49.02
CA VAL A 252 44.57 -106.01 -47.71
C VAL A 252 43.74 -104.71 -47.62
N PRO A 253 42.61 -104.68 -46.89
CA PRO A 253 41.82 -103.46 -46.71
C PRO A 253 42.54 -102.45 -45.80
N VAL A 254 42.34 -101.14 -46.05
CA VAL A 254 43.06 -100.06 -45.36
C VAL A 254 42.09 -99.16 -44.61
N ARG A 255 42.43 -98.81 -43.37
CA ARG A 255 41.66 -97.94 -42.48
C ARG A 255 42.16 -96.50 -42.49
N THR A 256 41.26 -95.54 -42.27
CA THR A 256 41.57 -94.12 -42.05
C THR A 256 41.68 -93.78 -40.56
N TYR A 257 42.33 -92.65 -40.28
CA TYR A 257 42.15 -91.94 -39.02
C TYR A 257 40.93 -91.02 -39.13
N ALA A 258 40.12 -90.95 -38.07
CA ALA A 258 39.17 -89.88 -37.89
C ALA A 258 39.88 -88.68 -37.27
N VAL A 259 39.65 -87.47 -37.80
CA VAL A 259 40.17 -86.22 -37.24
C VAL A 259 38.98 -85.29 -36.96
N THR A 260 38.85 -84.82 -35.72
CA THR A 260 37.81 -83.85 -35.30
C THR A 260 38.45 -82.52 -34.91
N VAL A 261 37.67 -81.45 -35.04
CA VAL A 261 37.99 -80.13 -34.49
C VAL A 261 37.04 -79.85 -33.33
N ASP A 262 37.59 -79.83 -32.12
CA ASP A 262 36.84 -79.61 -30.90
C ASP A 262 36.90 -78.11 -30.55
N ASN A 263 35.77 -77.41 -30.67
CA ASN A 263 35.67 -76.01 -30.24
C ASN A 263 35.67 -75.94 -28.69
N ARG A 264 36.63 -75.21 -28.12
CA ARG A 264 36.88 -75.12 -26.68
C ARG A 264 36.18 -73.94 -26.00
N GLY A 265 35.46 -73.11 -26.75
CA GLY A 265 34.92 -71.83 -26.27
C GLY A 265 35.98 -70.73 -26.26
N LEU A 266 35.67 -69.60 -25.60
CA LEU A 266 36.59 -68.48 -25.48
C LEU A 266 37.85 -68.86 -24.67
N ALA A 267 39.00 -68.37 -25.14
CA ALA A 267 40.29 -68.46 -24.46
C ALA A 267 40.54 -67.31 -23.47
N GLU A 268 39.58 -66.40 -23.33
CA GLU A 268 39.61 -65.21 -22.46
C GLU A 268 38.20 -64.88 -21.95
N ALA A 269 38.07 -63.86 -21.09
CA ALA A 269 36.75 -63.48 -20.56
C ALA A 269 35.81 -62.98 -21.69
N PRO A 270 34.48 -63.25 -21.62
CA PRO A 270 33.52 -62.68 -22.55
C PRO A 270 33.61 -61.16 -22.62
N ALA A 271 33.50 -60.58 -23.82
CA ALA A 271 33.42 -59.13 -23.97
C ALA A 271 32.18 -58.57 -23.26
N THR A 272 32.24 -57.31 -22.84
CA THR A 272 31.09 -56.60 -22.26
C THR A 272 30.30 -55.89 -23.36
N VAL A 273 29.00 -56.19 -23.45
CA VAL A 273 28.04 -55.49 -24.31
C VAL A 273 26.98 -54.77 -23.47
N TRP A 274 26.23 -53.87 -24.10
CA TRP A 274 25.16 -53.13 -23.45
C TRP A 274 23.79 -53.71 -23.79
N ARG A 275 22.96 -53.96 -22.78
CA ARG A 275 21.53 -54.23 -22.95
C ARG A 275 20.73 -53.12 -22.29
N ASP A 276 19.92 -52.41 -23.07
CA ASP A 276 19.07 -51.35 -22.53
C ASP A 276 18.09 -51.92 -21.49
N GLY A 277 18.05 -51.31 -20.30
CA GLY A 277 17.31 -51.81 -19.14
C GLY A 277 18.08 -52.79 -18.24
N GLU A 278 19.25 -53.28 -18.64
CA GLU A 278 20.14 -54.09 -17.78
C GLU A 278 21.49 -53.42 -17.51
N GLY A 279 22.03 -52.67 -18.47
CA GLY A 279 23.35 -52.04 -18.40
C GLY A 279 24.44 -52.92 -19.05
N PRO A 280 25.69 -52.90 -18.53
CA PRO A 280 26.79 -53.70 -19.04
C PRO A 280 26.64 -55.17 -18.63
N VAL A 281 26.67 -56.08 -19.60
CA VAL A 281 26.54 -57.53 -19.40
C VAL A 281 27.55 -58.30 -20.26
N ALA A 282 27.80 -59.57 -19.94
CA ALA A 282 28.62 -60.44 -20.76
C ALA A 282 27.98 -60.70 -22.14
N ALA A 283 28.81 -60.78 -23.17
CA ALA A 283 28.44 -61.18 -24.52
C ALA A 283 28.08 -62.67 -24.60
N ASP A 284 27.03 -62.99 -25.34
CA ASP A 284 26.70 -64.36 -25.73
C ASP A 284 27.51 -64.72 -26.99
N GLY A 285 28.62 -65.45 -26.81
CA GLY A 285 29.55 -65.82 -27.88
C GLY A 285 30.78 -64.91 -27.96
N ALA A 286 31.59 -65.09 -29.01
CA ALA A 286 32.81 -64.30 -29.20
C ALA A 286 32.53 -62.93 -29.82
N ALA A 287 33.18 -61.89 -29.33
CA ALA A 287 33.26 -60.60 -30.02
C ALA A 287 34.43 -60.55 -31.00
N VAL A 288 34.39 -59.60 -31.95
CA VAL A 288 35.51 -59.36 -32.87
C VAL A 288 36.83 -59.17 -32.13
N GLY A 289 37.89 -59.78 -32.68
CA GLY A 289 39.23 -59.82 -32.08
C GLY A 289 39.41 -60.80 -30.92
N GLN A 290 38.35 -61.27 -30.25
CA GLN A 290 38.46 -62.27 -29.17
C GLN A 290 38.86 -63.64 -29.71
N ARG A 291 39.63 -64.38 -28.91
CA ARG A 291 40.17 -65.70 -29.25
C ARG A 291 39.26 -66.82 -28.79
N VAL A 292 38.91 -67.70 -29.72
CA VAL A 292 38.26 -68.99 -29.49
C VAL A 292 39.33 -70.08 -29.54
N GLY A 293 39.36 -70.96 -28.53
CA GLY A 293 40.23 -72.13 -28.53
C GLY A 293 39.71 -73.23 -29.46
N LEU A 294 40.59 -73.81 -30.27
CA LEU A 294 40.29 -74.93 -31.16
C LEU A 294 41.33 -76.04 -30.94
N ARG A 295 40.87 -77.28 -30.77
CA ARG A 295 41.72 -78.45 -30.56
C ARG A 295 41.52 -79.47 -31.67
N ALA A 296 42.60 -79.96 -32.26
CA ALA A 296 42.57 -81.09 -33.17
C ALA A 296 42.67 -82.41 -32.37
N SER A 297 41.80 -83.35 -32.66
CA SER A 297 41.80 -84.69 -32.06
C SER A 297 41.82 -85.76 -33.14
N ILE A 298 42.67 -86.77 -33.01
CA ILE A 298 42.89 -87.84 -34.00
C ILE A 298 42.67 -89.22 -33.35
N THR A 299 41.86 -90.05 -34.00
CA THR A 299 41.39 -91.34 -33.46
C THR A 299 41.46 -92.43 -34.55
N PRO A 300 42.10 -93.59 -34.28
CA PRO A 300 42.93 -93.89 -33.10
C PRO A 300 44.19 -93.01 -33.05
N ALA A 301 44.93 -93.05 -31.94
CA ALA A 301 46.22 -92.37 -31.87
C ALA A 301 47.22 -93.01 -32.86
N SER A 302 47.99 -92.18 -33.58
CA SER A 302 49.02 -92.68 -34.49
C SER A 302 50.30 -93.07 -33.73
N PRO A 303 50.95 -94.21 -34.05
CA PRO A 303 52.23 -94.58 -33.46
C PRO A 303 53.41 -93.77 -34.02
N HIS A 304 53.23 -93.02 -35.12
CA HIS A 304 54.29 -92.28 -35.80
C HIS A 304 54.29 -90.80 -35.37
N LEU A 305 54.95 -90.54 -34.23
CA LEU A 305 55.12 -89.20 -33.66
C LEU A 305 56.47 -88.56 -34.07
N PRO A 306 56.61 -87.22 -34.06
CA PRO A 306 55.56 -86.22 -33.81
C PRO A 306 54.52 -86.15 -34.95
N LEU A 307 53.36 -85.58 -34.63
CA LEU A 307 52.37 -85.17 -35.63
C LEU A 307 52.52 -83.68 -35.92
N SER A 308 52.42 -83.31 -37.19
CA SER A 308 52.23 -81.91 -37.59
C SER A 308 50.77 -81.66 -37.95
N TYR A 309 50.29 -80.49 -37.55
CA TYR A 309 48.97 -79.99 -37.89
C TYR A 309 49.12 -78.91 -38.97
N ALA A 310 48.05 -78.62 -39.71
CA ALA A 310 48.01 -77.46 -40.59
C ALA A 310 46.58 -76.91 -40.59
N TRP A 311 46.38 -75.78 -39.92
CA TRP A 311 45.05 -75.18 -39.71
C TRP A 311 44.65 -74.24 -40.84
N GLY A 312 43.62 -74.61 -41.61
CA GLY A 312 42.96 -73.72 -42.56
C GLY A 312 41.82 -72.95 -41.90
N LEU A 313 42.02 -71.65 -41.65
CA LEU A 313 41.00 -70.74 -41.11
C LEU A 313 40.21 -70.01 -42.21
N CYS A 314 39.05 -69.46 -41.85
CA CYS A 314 38.27 -68.60 -42.74
C CYS A 314 38.97 -67.24 -43.03
N PRO A 315 38.60 -66.52 -44.11
CA PRO A 315 39.11 -65.18 -44.38
C PRO A 315 38.92 -64.21 -43.21
N GLY A 316 39.92 -63.36 -42.99
CA GLY A 316 39.93 -62.38 -41.89
C GLY A 316 40.21 -62.95 -40.49
N ALA A 317 40.29 -64.28 -40.34
CA ALA A 317 40.70 -64.93 -39.09
C ALA A 317 42.22 -65.13 -39.01
N ARG A 318 42.76 -65.22 -37.79
CA ARG A 318 44.18 -65.44 -37.49
C ARG A 318 44.33 -66.43 -36.34
N ALA A 319 45.31 -67.33 -36.45
CA ALA A 319 45.76 -68.16 -35.33
C ALA A 319 46.77 -67.41 -34.45
N ALA A 320 46.79 -67.73 -33.17
CA ALA A 320 47.83 -67.37 -32.23
C ALA A 320 48.32 -68.63 -31.50
N GLY A 321 49.65 -68.77 -31.37
CA GLY A 321 50.30 -69.91 -30.70
C GLY A 321 51.02 -70.92 -31.60
N GLY A 322 50.97 -70.75 -32.93
CA GLY A 322 51.54 -71.67 -33.92
C GLY A 322 50.44 -72.49 -34.63
N ASP A 323 50.29 -72.29 -35.93
CA ASP A 323 49.30 -72.94 -36.81
C ASP A 323 49.69 -74.37 -37.25
N ASP A 324 50.83 -74.84 -36.76
CA ASP A 324 51.35 -76.21 -36.84
C ASP A 324 51.03 -77.08 -35.61
N THR A 325 50.47 -76.46 -34.55
CA THR A 325 50.22 -77.11 -33.26
C THR A 325 48.85 -77.81 -33.15
N ARG A 326 48.71 -78.71 -32.17
CA ARG A 326 47.44 -79.41 -31.88
C ARG A 326 46.32 -78.49 -31.42
N GLU A 327 46.66 -77.35 -30.80
CA GLU A 327 45.70 -76.48 -30.12
C GLU A 327 46.00 -75.01 -30.40
N ILE A 328 45.11 -74.35 -31.13
CA ILE A 328 45.27 -72.95 -31.54
C ILE A 328 44.24 -72.05 -30.87
N ALA A 329 44.59 -70.79 -30.69
CA ALA A 329 43.65 -69.73 -30.34
C ALA A 329 43.36 -68.91 -31.61
N ALA A 330 42.14 -68.99 -32.15
CA ALA A 330 41.75 -68.29 -33.38
C ALA A 330 40.87 -67.07 -33.07
N SER A 331 41.14 -65.93 -33.70
CA SER A 331 40.26 -64.75 -33.65
C SER A 331 40.00 -64.16 -35.03
N ARG A 332 38.90 -63.42 -35.19
CA ARG A 332 38.45 -62.80 -36.46
C ARG A 332 37.95 -61.38 -36.20
N GLN A 333 38.17 -60.47 -37.15
CA GLN A 333 37.78 -59.05 -37.04
C GLN A 333 36.38 -58.73 -37.60
N GLU A 334 35.60 -59.76 -37.93
CA GLU A 334 34.30 -59.68 -38.61
C GLU A 334 33.33 -60.68 -37.97
N THR A 335 32.04 -60.37 -37.95
CA THR A 335 30.98 -61.22 -37.39
C THR A 335 30.53 -62.35 -38.32
N GLY A 336 29.82 -63.32 -37.76
CA GLY A 336 29.31 -64.51 -38.44
C GLY A 336 30.21 -65.75 -38.30
N PRO A 337 29.80 -66.88 -38.89
CA PRO A 337 30.48 -68.16 -38.75
C PRO A 337 31.82 -68.20 -39.49
N CYS A 338 32.87 -68.62 -38.77
CA CYS A 338 34.18 -68.94 -39.30
C CYS A 338 34.34 -70.47 -39.41
N PRO A 339 34.17 -71.07 -40.61
CA PRO A 339 34.55 -72.46 -40.81
C PRO A 339 36.07 -72.62 -40.64
N VAL A 340 36.47 -73.74 -40.05
CA VAL A 340 37.87 -74.09 -39.82
C VAL A 340 38.13 -75.53 -40.25
N SER A 341 39.36 -75.81 -40.66
CA SER A 341 39.81 -77.13 -41.09
C SER A 341 41.21 -77.41 -40.56
N VAL A 342 41.56 -78.68 -40.43
CA VAL A 342 42.91 -79.09 -40.03
C VAL A 342 43.34 -80.33 -40.82
N GLU A 343 44.50 -80.28 -41.46
CA GLU A 343 45.20 -81.50 -41.90
C GLU A 343 46.07 -82.02 -40.76
N VAL A 344 46.14 -83.35 -40.59
CA VAL A 344 47.06 -83.98 -39.64
C VAL A 344 47.98 -84.93 -40.39
N ARG A 345 49.29 -84.77 -40.19
CA ARG A 345 50.36 -85.52 -40.86
C ARG A 345 51.30 -86.14 -39.84
N ASP A 346 51.91 -87.26 -40.19
CA ASP A 346 52.98 -87.86 -39.39
C ASP A 346 54.34 -87.22 -39.66
N ALA A 347 55.36 -87.64 -38.91
CA ALA A 347 56.76 -87.23 -39.09
C ALA A 347 57.36 -87.55 -40.48
N ARG A 348 56.68 -88.33 -41.33
CA ARG A 348 57.05 -88.63 -42.72
C ARG A 348 56.33 -87.71 -43.72
N GLY A 349 55.52 -86.77 -43.24
CA GLY A 349 54.67 -85.88 -44.03
C GLY A 349 53.40 -86.53 -44.60
N LEU A 350 53.12 -87.80 -44.24
CA LEU A 350 51.98 -88.56 -44.75
C LEU A 350 50.68 -88.06 -44.14
N LEU A 351 49.70 -87.72 -44.99
CA LEU A 351 48.38 -87.26 -44.55
C LEU A 351 47.61 -88.41 -43.89
N LEU A 352 47.41 -88.30 -42.58
CA LEU A 352 46.68 -89.29 -41.78
C LEU A 352 45.16 -89.06 -41.87
N GLY A 353 44.73 -87.80 -41.88
CA GLY A 353 43.33 -87.42 -41.98
C GLY A 353 43.13 -85.90 -42.06
N ARG A 354 41.86 -85.51 -42.23
CA ARG A 354 41.42 -84.10 -42.27
C ARG A 354 40.22 -83.92 -41.34
N GLY A 355 40.25 -82.88 -40.51
CA GLY A 355 39.13 -82.46 -39.68
C GLY A 355 38.50 -81.17 -40.19
N GLN A 356 37.22 -80.97 -39.85
CA GLN A 356 36.47 -79.74 -40.07
C GLN A 356 35.73 -79.36 -38.78
N GLY A 357 35.48 -78.06 -38.62
CA GLY A 357 34.70 -77.50 -37.51
C GLY A 357 34.34 -76.04 -37.80
N ALA A 358 33.82 -75.33 -36.79
CA ALA A 358 33.55 -73.90 -36.89
C ALA A 358 33.58 -73.22 -35.50
N PHE A 359 33.75 -71.90 -35.53
CA PHE A 359 33.38 -71.01 -34.43
C PHE A 359 32.62 -69.81 -34.98
N GLU A 360 31.89 -69.09 -34.13
CA GLU A 360 31.10 -67.92 -34.52
C GLU A 360 31.54 -66.68 -33.74
N VAL A 361 31.64 -65.55 -34.45
CA VAL A 361 31.83 -64.23 -33.85
C VAL A 361 30.50 -63.51 -33.92
N ALA A 362 29.81 -63.42 -32.78
CA ALA A 362 28.45 -62.87 -32.70
C ALA A 362 28.46 -61.34 -32.55
N VAL A 363 29.41 -60.79 -31.79
CA VAL A 363 29.40 -59.37 -31.38
C VAL A 363 30.37 -58.53 -32.23
N SER A 364 29.85 -57.47 -32.83
CA SER A 364 30.58 -56.53 -33.69
C SER A 364 31.31 -55.42 -32.91
N GLN A 365 32.30 -54.79 -33.54
CA GLN A 365 33.01 -53.65 -32.94
C GLN A 365 32.04 -52.51 -32.57
N ALA A 366 31.04 -52.25 -33.43
CA ALA A 366 30.04 -51.22 -33.19
C ALA A 366 29.13 -51.49 -31.98
N GLU A 367 29.04 -52.73 -31.47
CA GLU A 367 28.36 -53.05 -30.22
C GLU A 367 29.25 -52.81 -29.00
N LEU A 368 30.54 -53.14 -29.11
CA LEU A 368 31.54 -52.82 -28.09
C LEU A 368 31.72 -51.30 -27.92
N ASP A 369 31.79 -50.55 -29.02
CA ASP A 369 31.94 -49.09 -29.01
C ASP A 369 30.73 -48.40 -28.37
N ARG A 370 29.51 -48.84 -28.72
CA ARG A 370 28.26 -48.38 -28.09
C ARG A 370 28.19 -48.74 -26.61
N ALA A 371 28.68 -49.91 -26.20
CA ALA A 371 28.73 -50.29 -24.79
C ALA A 371 29.72 -49.41 -24.00
N ALA A 372 30.89 -49.13 -24.57
CA ALA A 372 31.86 -48.21 -23.99
C ALA A 372 31.34 -46.77 -23.93
N GLU A 373 30.55 -46.32 -24.91
CA GLU A 373 29.89 -45.02 -24.90
C GLU A 373 28.82 -44.91 -23.82
N ARG A 374 27.91 -45.90 -23.73
CA ARG A 374 26.89 -45.95 -22.68
C ARG A 374 27.49 -46.02 -21.26
N ALA A 375 28.60 -46.73 -21.08
CA ALA A 375 29.34 -46.76 -19.82
C ALA A 375 29.94 -45.38 -19.47
N ARG A 376 30.52 -44.66 -20.46
CA ARG A 376 30.98 -43.27 -20.27
C ARG A 376 29.82 -42.33 -19.92
N GLU A 377 28.65 -42.52 -20.51
CA GLU A 377 27.46 -41.71 -20.24
C GLU A 377 26.92 -41.91 -18.81
N VAL A 378 26.89 -43.15 -18.29
CA VAL A 378 26.56 -43.40 -16.88
C VAL A 378 27.59 -42.77 -15.94
N ALA A 379 28.88 -42.90 -16.23
CA ALA A 379 29.93 -42.25 -15.44
C ALA A 379 29.81 -40.70 -15.46
N ARG A 380 29.46 -40.12 -16.62
CA ARG A 380 29.19 -38.68 -16.78
C ARG A 380 28.01 -38.24 -15.90
N LEU A 381 26.89 -38.96 -15.94
CA LEU A 381 25.69 -38.66 -15.15
C LEU A 381 25.91 -38.83 -13.64
N VAL A 382 26.70 -39.84 -13.22
CA VAL A 382 27.14 -40.01 -11.82
C VAL A 382 28.02 -38.83 -11.37
N GLY A 383 28.92 -38.36 -12.24
CA GLY A 383 29.72 -37.15 -12.01
C GLY A 383 28.87 -35.88 -11.91
N GLU A 384 27.95 -35.66 -12.85
CA GLU A 384 27.01 -34.52 -12.83
C GLU A 384 26.12 -34.52 -11.58
N ALA A 385 25.69 -35.69 -11.11
CA ALA A 385 24.94 -35.81 -9.87
C ALA A 385 25.76 -35.35 -8.64
N GLY A 386 27.04 -35.71 -8.59
CA GLY A 386 27.97 -35.25 -7.55
C GLY A 386 28.29 -33.75 -7.64
N GLN A 387 28.46 -33.23 -8.87
CA GLN A 387 28.72 -31.82 -9.12
C GLN A 387 27.50 -30.96 -8.76
N ALA A 388 26.30 -31.30 -9.23
CA ALA A 388 25.06 -30.59 -8.89
C ALA A 388 24.79 -30.59 -7.37
N TRP A 389 25.11 -31.68 -6.65
CA TRP A 389 25.06 -31.69 -5.19
C TRP A 389 26.03 -30.66 -4.60
N THR A 390 27.27 -30.65 -5.10
CA THR A 390 28.36 -29.76 -4.68
C THR A 390 28.13 -28.30 -5.06
N ASP A 391 27.26 -28.01 -6.03
CA ASP A 391 26.86 -26.67 -6.43
C ASP A 391 25.64 -26.11 -5.69
N GLY A 392 24.92 -26.95 -4.93
CA GLY A 392 23.73 -26.55 -4.19
C GLY A 392 22.41 -26.80 -4.91
N ASP A 393 22.38 -27.73 -5.88
CA ASP A 393 21.17 -28.22 -6.55
C ASP A 393 20.91 -29.73 -6.29
N PRO A 394 20.33 -30.07 -5.12
CA PRO A 394 19.85 -31.43 -4.82
C PRO A 394 18.80 -31.96 -5.79
N GLY A 395 18.07 -31.09 -6.51
CA GLY A 395 17.02 -31.48 -7.45
C GLY A 395 17.63 -32.06 -8.72
N ARG A 396 18.49 -31.30 -9.40
CA ARG A 396 19.28 -31.76 -10.55
C ARG A 396 20.20 -32.93 -10.17
N SER A 397 20.77 -32.92 -8.97
CA SER A 397 21.56 -34.05 -8.45
C SER A 397 20.76 -35.36 -8.44
N ALA A 398 19.56 -35.35 -7.87
CA ALA A 398 18.68 -36.52 -7.85
C ALA A 398 18.21 -36.92 -9.27
N GLN A 399 17.96 -35.95 -10.16
CA GLN A 399 17.57 -36.20 -11.54
C GLN A 399 18.68 -36.91 -12.33
N ALA A 400 19.92 -36.44 -12.24
CA ALA A 400 21.08 -37.01 -12.95
C ALA A 400 21.43 -38.42 -12.43
N ALA A 401 21.44 -38.62 -11.10
CA ALA A 401 21.61 -39.96 -10.52
C ALA A 401 20.47 -40.91 -10.94
N GLY A 402 19.24 -40.40 -11.02
CA GLY A 402 18.09 -41.17 -11.52
C GLY A 402 18.20 -41.51 -13.01
N GLN A 403 18.86 -40.69 -13.83
CA GLN A 403 19.17 -41.00 -15.23
C GLN A 403 20.25 -42.08 -15.33
N ALA A 404 21.33 -41.99 -14.53
CA ALA A 404 22.38 -43.01 -14.47
C ALA A 404 21.81 -44.40 -14.13
N VAL A 405 20.99 -44.50 -13.08
CA VAL A 405 20.34 -45.76 -12.67
C VAL A 405 19.33 -46.25 -13.70
N ARG A 406 18.62 -45.38 -14.43
CA ARG A 406 17.73 -45.82 -15.54
C ARG A 406 18.49 -46.39 -16.74
N LEU A 407 19.72 -45.94 -16.98
CA LEU A 407 20.58 -46.50 -18.03
C LEU A 407 21.20 -47.83 -17.60
N SER A 408 21.70 -47.92 -16.37
CA SER A 408 22.31 -49.14 -15.82
C SER A 408 21.74 -49.49 -14.43
N PRO A 409 20.57 -50.14 -14.34
CA PRO A 409 19.92 -50.44 -13.05
C PRO A 409 20.70 -51.42 -12.17
N LYS A 410 21.66 -52.15 -12.76
CA LYS A 410 22.52 -53.14 -12.09
C LYS A 410 23.89 -52.58 -11.68
N ASP A 411 24.19 -51.31 -11.96
CA ASP A 411 25.45 -50.68 -11.52
C ASP A 411 25.37 -50.29 -10.03
N PRO A 412 26.14 -50.94 -9.13
CA PRO A 412 26.07 -50.66 -7.71
C PRO A 412 26.57 -49.24 -7.35
N ALA A 413 27.45 -48.63 -8.16
CA ALA A 413 27.93 -47.28 -7.92
C ALA A 413 26.87 -46.23 -8.27
N ALA A 414 26.17 -46.39 -9.40
CA ALA A 414 25.04 -45.54 -9.76
C ALA A 414 23.90 -45.64 -8.74
N VAL A 415 23.53 -46.87 -8.34
CA VAL A 415 22.46 -47.13 -7.36
C VAL A 415 22.81 -46.54 -5.99
N ALA A 416 24.00 -46.81 -5.45
CA ALA A 416 24.41 -46.28 -4.15
C ALA A 416 24.49 -44.74 -4.13
N ASN A 417 24.89 -44.11 -5.23
CA ASN A 417 24.89 -42.65 -5.33
C ASN A 417 23.46 -42.08 -5.33
N LEU A 418 22.52 -42.70 -6.07
CA LEU A 418 21.11 -42.30 -6.07
C LEU A 418 20.47 -42.46 -4.68
N GLU A 419 20.67 -43.60 -4.02
CA GLU A 419 20.14 -43.83 -2.66
C GLU A 419 20.64 -42.80 -1.66
N ARG A 420 21.94 -42.46 -1.70
CA ARG A 420 22.54 -41.42 -0.86
C ARG A 420 21.90 -40.06 -1.14
N ILE A 421 21.82 -39.65 -2.41
CA ILE A 421 21.26 -38.35 -2.82
C ILE A 421 19.79 -38.23 -2.42
N LEU A 422 18.96 -39.26 -2.63
CA LEU A 422 17.55 -39.23 -2.25
C LEU A 422 17.37 -39.19 -0.73
N ARG A 423 18.16 -39.96 0.03
CA ARG A 423 18.14 -39.97 1.50
C ARG A 423 18.50 -38.60 2.08
N ASP A 424 19.59 -37.99 1.61
CA ASP A 424 20.04 -36.71 2.11
C ASP A 424 19.16 -35.56 1.60
N LYS A 425 18.64 -35.62 0.36
CA LYS A 425 17.63 -34.66 -0.12
C LYS A 425 16.36 -34.73 0.73
N GLY A 426 15.83 -35.92 1.02
CA GLY A 426 14.61 -36.06 1.83
C GLY A 426 14.76 -35.47 3.24
N ARG A 427 15.93 -35.65 3.88
CA ARG A 427 16.26 -35.02 5.16
C ARG A 427 16.39 -33.50 5.07
N LEU A 428 16.96 -32.99 3.97
CA LEU A 428 17.06 -31.56 3.69
C LEU A 428 15.67 -30.94 3.46
N ASP A 429 14.80 -31.62 2.70
CA ASP A 429 13.41 -31.21 2.45
C ASP A 429 12.60 -31.16 3.76
N ASP A 430 12.75 -32.15 4.67
CA ASP A 430 12.10 -32.15 6.00
C ASP A 430 12.55 -30.97 6.87
N HIS A 431 13.85 -30.73 7.00
CA HIS A 431 14.36 -29.58 7.75
C HIS A 431 13.89 -28.25 7.16
N LEU A 432 13.81 -28.11 5.82
CA LEU A 432 13.26 -26.93 5.16
C LEU A 432 11.75 -26.78 5.42
N ALA A 433 10.98 -27.87 5.39
CA ALA A 433 9.55 -27.85 5.70
C ALA A 433 9.30 -27.43 7.15
N ARG A 434 10.07 -27.97 8.10
CA ARG A 434 10.02 -27.57 9.53
C ARG A 434 10.43 -26.13 9.74
N ALA A 435 11.48 -25.65 9.08
CA ALA A 435 11.89 -24.25 9.14
C ALA A 435 10.80 -23.29 8.66
N ASN A 436 10.11 -23.64 7.56
CA ASN A 436 9.00 -22.86 7.03
C ASN A 436 7.77 -22.91 7.97
N ALA A 437 7.50 -24.03 8.62
CA ALA A 437 6.42 -24.15 9.61
C ALA A 437 6.71 -23.32 10.88
N ALA A 438 7.93 -23.36 11.39
CA ALA A 438 8.38 -22.54 12.52
C ALA A 438 8.32 -21.03 12.18
N LEU A 439 8.77 -20.64 10.98
CA LEU A 439 8.62 -19.27 10.46
C LEU A 439 7.15 -18.83 10.36
N ALA A 440 6.23 -19.71 9.95
CA ALA A 440 4.80 -19.41 9.91
C ALA A 440 4.15 -19.28 11.30
N ALA A 441 4.81 -19.79 12.35
CA ALA A 441 4.43 -19.60 13.76
C ALA A 441 5.21 -18.44 14.45
N ASP A 442 6.04 -17.70 13.70
CA ASP A 442 7.00 -16.71 14.22
C ASP A 442 8.01 -17.26 15.26
N ASP A 443 8.22 -18.58 15.29
CA ASP A 443 9.31 -19.24 16.03
C ASP A 443 10.59 -19.17 15.21
N PHE A 444 11.34 -18.08 15.42
CA PHE A 444 12.56 -17.83 14.70
C PHE A 444 13.77 -18.66 15.15
N ASP A 445 13.70 -19.28 16.33
CA ASP A 445 14.84 -19.99 16.91
C ASP A 445 14.80 -21.47 16.49
N GLU A 446 13.63 -22.11 16.46
CA GLU A 446 13.45 -23.40 15.76
C GLU A 446 13.65 -23.23 14.25
N ALA A 447 13.18 -22.13 13.64
CA ALA A 447 13.43 -21.86 12.22
C ALA A 447 14.93 -21.75 11.91
N ALA A 448 15.71 -21.07 12.76
CA ALA A 448 17.17 -21.00 12.62
C ALA A 448 17.83 -22.37 12.85
N ALA A 449 17.45 -23.09 13.90
CA ALA A 449 17.98 -24.42 14.21
C ALA A 449 17.74 -25.43 13.07
N MET A 450 16.57 -25.40 12.44
CA MET A 450 16.24 -26.23 11.29
C MET A 450 17.00 -25.83 10.02
N LEU A 451 17.22 -24.53 9.78
CA LEU A 451 18.04 -24.07 8.64
C LEU A 451 19.52 -24.42 8.80
N ASP A 452 20.02 -24.47 10.03
CA ASP A 452 21.38 -24.94 10.33
C ASP A 452 21.49 -26.47 10.31
N ALA A 453 20.41 -27.20 10.61
CA ALA A 453 20.33 -28.65 10.36
C ALA A 453 20.32 -28.98 8.86
N ALA A 454 19.54 -28.24 8.06
CA ALA A 454 19.58 -28.29 6.60
C ALA A 454 20.98 -27.97 6.04
N ALA A 455 21.65 -26.95 6.56
CA ALA A 455 22.98 -26.55 6.11
C ALA A 455 24.07 -27.60 6.38
N LYS A 456 23.91 -28.44 7.41
CA LYS A 456 24.81 -29.59 7.67
C LYS A 456 24.68 -30.71 6.62
N ILE A 457 23.61 -30.71 5.82
CA ILE A 457 23.39 -31.68 4.73
C ILE A 457 23.87 -31.10 3.40
N ASN A 458 23.46 -29.86 3.07
CA ASN A 458 23.97 -29.14 1.91
C ASN A 458 23.94 -27.62 2.14
N ALA A 459 25.04 -27.07 2.64
CA ALA A 459 25.17 -25.64 2.99
C ALA A 459 24.96 -24.67 1.80
N LYS A 460 25.08 -25.13 0.56
CA LYS A 460 24.86 -24.32 -0.65
C LYS A 460 23.44 -24.38 -1.19
N ALA A 461 22.58 -25.27 -0.68
CA ALA A 461 21.24 -25.45 -1.22
C ALA A 461 20.45 -24.14 -1.22
N ALA A 462 20.08 -23.64 -2.41
CA ALA A 462 19.55 -22.29 -2.60
C ALA A 462 18.32 -21.99 -1.72
N ALA A 463 17.48 -23.01 -1.49
CA ALA A 463 16.31 -22.94 -0.62
C ALA A 463 16.64 -22.52 0.83
N ILE A 464 17.82 -22.87 1.37
CA ILE A 464 18.26 -22.43 2.71
C ILE A 464 18.49 -20.92 2.71
N THR A 465 19.12 -20.38 1.66
CA THR A 465 19.34 -18.93 1.51
C THR A 465 18.01 -18.19 1.39
N THR A 466 17.08 -18.69 0.56
CA THR A 466 15.73 -18.13 0.42
C THR A 466 14.96 -18.16 1.74
N ALA A 467 15.00 -19.26 2.49
CA ALA A 467 14.34 -19.37 3.79
C ALA A 467 14.98 -18.46 4.86
N ARG A 468 16.32 -18.35 4.91
CA ARG A 468 17.01 -17.37 5.78
C ARG A 468 16.64 -15.92 5.43
N GLN A 469 16.45 -15.59 4.15
CA GLN A 469 15.93 -14.29 3.71
C GLN A 469 14.48 -14.08 4.16
N ALA A 470 13.61 -15.09 4.04
CA ALA A 470 12.23 -15.03 4.51
C ALA A 470 12.13 -14.81 6.03
N VAL A 471 12.98 -15.49 6.82
CA VAL A 471 13.14 -15.24 8.28
C VAL A 471 13.52 -13.79 8.55
N ALA A 472 14.49 -13.23 7.83
CA ALA A 472 14.92 -11.84 8.00
C ALA A 472 13.81 -10.83 7.65
N VAL A 473 13.10 -11.05 6.54
CA VAL A 473 11.96 -10.20 6.10
C VAL A 473 10.82 -10.25 7.10
N ARG A 474 10.50 -11.43 7.66
CA ARG A 474 9.48 -11.57 8.71
C ARG A 474 9.88 -10.84 9.99
N LYS A 475 11.14 -10.94 10.42
CA LYS A 475 11.67 -10.20 11.58
C LYS A 475 11.55 -8.67 11.41
N ASP A 476 11.93 -8.09 10.28
CA ASP A 476 11.72 -6.64 10.08
C ASP A 476 10.24 -6.26 9.94
N THR A 477 9.41 -7.12 9.33
CA THR A 477 7.94 -6.92 9.30
C THR A 477 7.36 -6.80 10.69
N LEU A 478 7.68 -7.72 11.60
CA LEU A 478 7.25 -7.64 13.00
C LEU A 478 7.86 -6.44 13.72
N ALA A 479 9.14 -6.11 13.50
CA ALA A 479 9.77 -4.94 14.09
C ALA A 479 9.14 -3.62 13.58
N ARG A 480 8.67 -3.57 12.33
CA ARG A 480 7.91 -2.45 11.76
C ARG A 480 6.54 -2.34 12.43
N ILE A 481 5.83 -3.44 12.59
CA ILE A 481 4.54 -3.50 13.28
C ILE A 481 4.69 -3.04 14.74
N ALA A 482 5.70 -3.54 15.48
CA ALA A 482 5.96 -3.13 16.86
C ALA A 482 6.25 -1.62 16.97
N ARG A 483 7.05 -1.04 16.06
CA ARG A 483 7.29 0.40 15.97
C ARG A 483 6.00 1.20 15.70
N LEU A 484 5.16 0.73 14.79
CA LEU A 484 3.88 1.39 14.46
C LEU A 484 2.88 1.31 15.62
N LEU A 485 2.82 0.21 16.36
CA LEU A 485 1.96 0.08 17.55
C LEU A 485 2.47 0.91 18.74
N ALA A 486 3.79 1.05 18.91
CA ALA A 486 4.34 1.99 19.89
C ALA A 486 3.97 3.44 19.54
N GLN A 487 4.22 3.87 18.30
CA GLN A 487 3.82 5.20 17.83
C GLN A 487 2.31 5.45 17.92
N ALA A 488 1.48 4.42 17.73
CA ALA A 488 0.03 4.53 17.91
C ALA A 488 -0.35 4.83 19.37
N ARG A 489 0.34 4.21 20.34
CA ARG A 489 0.15 4.52 21.78
C ARG A 489 0.62 5.93 22.11
N ASP A 490 1.80 6.33 21.63
CA ASP A 490 2.32 7.69 21.84
C ASP A 490 1.35 8.75 21.27
N LYS A 491 0.79 8.50 20.08
CA LYS A 491 -0.22 9.37 19.48
C LYS A 491 -1.54 9.36 20.24
N TRP A 492 -1.99 8.23 20.79
CA TRP A 492 -3.18 8.16 21.63
C TRP A 492 -3.01 8.97 22.93
N GLU A 493 -1.89 8.80 23.62
CA GLU A 493 -1.55 9.55 24.85
C GLU A 493 -1.30 11.04 24.58
N ALA A 494 -0.90 11.42 23.37
CA ALA A 494 -0.84 12.81 22.90
C ALA A 494 -2.22 13.39 22.53
N GLY A 495 -3.30 12.59 22.50
CA GLY A 495 -4.63 13.01 22.07
C GLY A 495 -4.86 12.98 20.54
N ALA A 496 -3.89 12.52 19.75
CA ALA A 496 -3.98 12.40 18.30
C ALA A 496 -4.69 11.09 17.87
N VAL A 497 -5.96 10.97 18.27
CA VAL A 497 -6.78 9.75 18.18
C VAL A 497 -6.83 9.14 16.76
N GLU A 498 -7.08 9.95 15.73
CA GLU A 498 -7.15 9.43 14.35
C GLU A 498 -5.77 9.11 13.76
N GLU A 499 -4.68 9.73 14.25
CA GLU A 499 -3.32 9.32 13.86
C GLU A 499 -2.96 7.95 14.46
N ALA A 500 -3.35 7.70 15.71
CA ALA A 500 -3.19 6.40 16.36
C ALA A 500 -3.96 5.29 15.61
N LEU A 501 -5.19 5.60 15.17
CA LEU A 501 -5.97 4.72 14.29
C LEU A 501 -5.34 4.57 12.89
N GLY A 502 -4.71 5.61 12.34
CA GLY A 502 -3.94 5.50 11.09
C GLY A 502 -2.72 4.57 11.22
N LEU A 503 -2.01 4.63 12.35
CA LEU A 503 -0.81 3.82 12.62
C LEU A 503 -1.15 2.34 12.86
N THR A 504 -2.23 2.03 13.58
CA THR A 504 -2.73 0.63 13.67
C THR A 504 -3.25 0.11 12.32
N GLY A 505 -3.72 1.00 11.43
CA GLY A 505 -4.03 0.67 10.03
C GLY A 505 -2.77 0.22 9.28
N LYS A 506 -1.71 1.05 9.30
CA LYS A 506 -0.41 0.75 8.67
C LYS A 506 0.27 -0.52 9.22
N ALA A 507 0.00 -0.87 10.48
CA ALA A 507 0.44 -2.14 11.05
C ALA A 507 -0.26 -3.33 10.36
N LEU A 508 -1.59 -3.26 10.18
CA LEU A 508 -2.36 -4.29 9.46
C LEU A 508 -2.15 -4.29 7.94
N GLU A 509 -1.72 -3.16 7.35
CA GLU A 509 -1.19 -3.13 5.97
C GLU A 509 0.13 -3.90 5.83
N SER A 510 0.87 -4.11 6.93
CA SER A 510 2.11 -4.89 6.96
C SER A 510 1.84 -6.39 7.14
N ASP A 511 0.85 -6.73 7.97
CA ASP A 511 0.34 -8.10 8.15
C ASP A 511 -1.14 -8.03 8.59
N PRO A 512 -2.10 -8.34 7.69
CA PRO A 512 -3.52 -8.33 8.01
C PRO A 512 -3.96 -9.36 9.05
N ALA A 513 -3.15 -10.40 9.30
CA ALA A 513 -3.42 -11.47 10.26
C ALA A 513 -2.81 -11.21 11.64
N HIS A 514 -1.96 -10.18 11.79
CA HIS A 514 -1.22 -9.93 13.04
C HIS A 514 -2.15 -9.59 14.22
N ALA A 515 -2.44 -10.60 15.04
CA ALA A 515 -3.45 -10.56 16.11
C ALA A 515 -3.28 -9.37 17.07
N GLY A 516 -2.04 -9.06 17.48
CA GLY A 516 -1.76 -7.94 18.38
C GLY A 516 -2.04 -6.56 17.77
N ALA A 517 -1.95 -6.41 16.44
CA ALA A 517 -2.28 -5.16 15.75
C ALA A 517 -3.79 -5.01 15.56
N LYS A 518 -4.48 -6.12 15.28
CA LYS A 518 -5.94 -6.17 15.21
C LYS A 518 -6.58 -5.85 16.56
N ALA A 519 -6.13 -6.49 17.64
CA ALA A 519 -6.66 -6.27 18.98
C ALA A 519 -6.45 -4.82 19.47
N GLU A 520 -5.28 -4.23 19.23
CA GLU A 520 -5.04 -2.82 19.58
C GLU A 520 -5.93 -1.89 18.73
N ARG A 521 -6.10 -2.15 17.43
CA ARG A 521 -7.02 -1.38 16.57
C ARG A 521 -8.46 -1.42 17.10
N GLU A 522 -8.96 -2.61 17.42
CA GLU A 522 -10.33 -2.81 17.93
C GLU A 522 -10.53 -2.06 19.26
N ARG A 523 -9.54 -2.12 20.16
CA ARG A 523 -9.50 -1.34 21.41
C ARG A 523 -9.54 0.16 21.17
N LEU A 524 -8.71 0.70 20.26
CA LEU A 524 -8.67 2.14 19.98
C LEU A 524 -9.95 2.64 19.30
N VAL A 525 -10.58 1.84 18.42
CA VAL A 525 -11.89 2.16 17.82
C VAL A 525 -12.97 2.22 18.90
N ALA A 526 -13.09 1.18 19.74
CA ALA A 526 -14.06 1.15 20.83
C ALA A 526 -13.85 2.28 21.85
N ALA A 527 -12.61 2.70 22.09
CA ALA A 527 -12.28 3.85 22.91
C ALA A 527 -12.72 5.17 22.24
N ARG A 528 -12.39 5.40 20.96
CA ARG A 528 -12.83 6.58 20.20
C ARG A 528 -14.35 6.71 20.21
N ASP A 529 -15.07 5.60 20.02
CA ASP A 529 -16.53 5.65 19.90
C ASP A 529 -17.19 6.01 21.25
N ARG A 530 -16.60 5.59 22.39
CA ARG A 530 -16.97 6.07 23.73
C ARG A 530 -16.65 7.56 23.92
N LEU A 531 -15.47 8.01 23.50
CA LEU A 531 -15.03 9.42 23.56
C LEU A 531 -16.01 10.33 22.79
N ILE A 532 -16.41 9.93 21.58
CA ILE A 532 -17.39 10.65 20.75
C ILE A 532 -18.79 10.64 21.40
N ALA A 533 -19.23 9.50 21.96
CA ALA A 533 -20.53 9.42 22.63
C ALA A 533 -20.62 10.34 23.86
N ALA A 534 -19.59 10.32 24.71
CA ALA A 534 -19.50 11.15 25.91
C ALA A 534 -19.47 12.66 25.57
N LEU A 535 -18.72 13.06 24.55
CA LEU A 535 -18.71 14.46 24.07
C LEU A 535 -20.05 14.90 23.47
N LYS A 536 -20.75 14.02 22.72
CA LYS A 536 -22.12 14.30 22.22
C LYS A 536 -23.13 14.45 23.35
N GLN A 537 -23.07 13.58 24.36
CA GLN A 537 -23.91 13.65 25.55
C GLN A 537 -23.65 14.94 26.34
N SER A 538 -22.39 15.34 26.49
CA SER A 538 -22.02 16.62 27.10
C SER A 538 -22.59 17.81 26.33
N ALA A 539 -22.42 17.85 25.00
CA ALA A 539 -22.96 18.92 24.16
C ALA A 539 -24.49 19.07 24.30
N ALA A 540 -25.22 17.94 24.34
CA ALA A 540 -26.66 17.94 24.55
C ALA A 540 -27.06 18.45 25.95
N MET A 541 -26.36 18.02 27.00
CA MET A 541 -26.59 18.52 28.36
C MET A 541 -26.27 20.01 28.50
N LEU A 542 -25.23 20.49 27.81
CA LEU A 542 -24.83 21.89 27.79
C LEU A 542 -25.84 22.78 27.04
N ALA A 543 -26.39 22.28 25.93
CA ALA A 543 -27.50 22.93 25.23
C ALA A 543 -28.76 23.02 26.10
N ALA A 544 -29.07 21.97 26.86
CA ALA A 544 -30.14 21.95 27.86
C ALA A 544 -29.85 22.76 29.14
N LYS A 545 -28.81 23.60 29.17
CA LYS A 545 -28.32 24.38 30.33
C LYS A 545 -28.03 23.53 31.60
N ARG A 546 -27.86 22.21 31.48
CA ARG A 546 -27.57 21.25 32.57
C ARG A 546 -26.06 21.12 32.83
N PHE A 547 -25.40 22.21 33.24
CA PHE A 547 -23.94 22.33 33.29
C PHE A 547 -23.23 21.18 34.04
N ASP A 548 -23.73 20.75 35.20
CA ASP A 548 -23.08 19.70 35.98
C ASP A 548 -23.35 18.28 35.44
N SER A 549 -24.41 18.10 34.63
CA SER A 549 -24.60 16.87 33.84
C SER A 549 -23.66 16.84 32.63
N ALA A 550 -23.41 17.99 32.00
CA ALA A 550 -22.43 18.12 30.92
C ALA A 550 -21.01 17.84 31.43
N ALA A 551 -20.63 18.43 32.58
CA ALA A 551 -19.31 18.24 33.19
C ALA A 551 -19.00 16.76 33.49
N LYS A 552 -19.99 16.00 33.98
CA LYS A 552 -19.84 14.54 34.18
C LYS A 552 -19.57 13.79 32.86
N ALA A 553 -20.32 14.10 31.81
CA ALA A 553 -20.09 13.50 30.48
C ALA A 553 -18.73 13.91 29.86
N VAL A 554 -18.19 15.10 30.16
CA VAL A 554 -16.80 15.44 29.78
C VAL A 554 -15.78 14.68 30.63
N ALA A 555 -16.03 14.44 31.92
CA ALA A 555 -15.15 13.62 32.74
C ALA A 555 -15.06 12.17 32.22
N GLU A 556 -16.16 11.61 31.71
CA GLU A 556 -16.17 10.31 31.01
C GLU A 556 -15.32 10.34 29.73
N ALA A 557 -15.41 11.40 28.91
CA ALA A 557 -14.55 11.60 27.74
C ALA A 557 -13.06 11.72 28.14
N LYS A 558 -12.78 12.50 29.18
CA LYS A 558 -11.44 12.78 29.73
C LYS A 558 -10.78 11.53 30.32
N ALA A 559 -11.56 10.59 30.85
CA ALA A 559 -11.09 9.29 31.30
C ALA A 559 -10.67 8.34 30.15
N VAL A 560 -11.08 8.63 28.90
CA VAL A 560 -10.74 7.84 27.70
C VAL A 560 -9.54 8.42 26.95
N SER A 561 -9.48 9.74 26.77
CA SER A 561 -8.27 10.44 26.27
C SER A 561 -8.22 11.86 26.85
N PRO A 562 -7.42 12.12 27.91
CA PRO A 562 -7.43 13.40 28.61
C PRO A 562 -6.78 14.55 27.83
N ARG A 563 -6.03 14.25 26.76
CA ARG A 563 -5.38 15.23 25.88
C ARG A 563 -6.13 15.48 24.56
N PHE A 564 -7.25 14.80 24.29
CA PHE A 564 -8.02 15.03 23.08
C PHE A 564 -8.62 16.45 23.08
N GLY A 565 -8.31 17.28 22.08
CA GLY A 565 -8.59 18.72 22.10
C GLY A 565 -10.04 19.10 22.41
N ALA A 566 -11.00 18.37 21.85
CA ALA A 566 -12.43 18.60 22.07
C ALA A 566 -12.88 18.36 23.53
N VAL A 567 -12.12 17.65 24.36
CA VAL A 567 -12.36 17.56 25.82
C VAL A 567 -12.10 18.91 26.46
N ALA A 568 -10.93 19.51 26.21
CA ALA A 568 -10.57 20.82 26.76
C ALA A 568 -11.47 21.95 26.23
N GLU A 569 -11.82 21.91 24.93
CA GLU A 569 -12.80 22.83 24.34
C GLU A 569 -14.17 22.73 25.02
N MET A 570 -14.64 21.50 25.33
CA MET A 570 -15.92 21.30 25.99
C MET A 570 -15.88 21.69 27.48
N GLU A 571 -14.78 21.43 28.20
CA GLU A 571 -14.58 21.94 29.57
C GLU A 571 -14.63 23.49 29.59
N ALA A 572 -13.94 24.15 28.65
CA ALA A 572 -13.98 25.59 28.49
C ALA A 572 -15.37 26.12 28.10
N ALA A 573 -16.09 25.43 27.21
CA ALA A 573 -17.45 25.80 26.80
C ALA A 573 -18.48 25.66 27.94
N ILE A 574 -18.33 24.65 28.81
CA ILE A 574 -19.14 24.48 30.03
C ILE A 574 -18.81 25.61 31.01
N ALA A 575 -17.53 25.84 31.30
CA ALA A 575 -17.09 26.89 32.23
C ALA A 575 -17.58 28.28 31.79
N ALA A 576 -17.40 28.62 30.50
CA ALA A 576 -17.83 29.90 29.94
C ALA A 576 -19.36 30.09 30.01
N ARG A 577 -20.16 29.05 29.73
CA ARG A 577 -21.62 29.14 29.85
C ARG A 577 -22.09 29.18 31.32
N LYS A 578 -21.46 28.43 32.22
CA LYS A 578 -21.76 28.46 33.67
C LYS A 578 -21.43 29.83 34.27
N GLN A 579 -20.30 30.44 33.88
CA GLN A 579 -19.93 31.80 34.29
C GLN A 579 -20.90 32.85 33.74
N ARG A 580 -21.31 32.76 32.47
CA ARG A 580 -22.33 33.67 31.89
C ARG A 580 -23.67 33.58 32.62
N ALA A 581 -24.11 32.37 32.99
CA ALA A 581 -25.34 32.18 33.76
C ALA A 581 -25.23 32.80 35.16
N TRP A 582 -24.10 32.57 35.86
CA TRP A 582 -23.88 33.17 37.18
C TRP A 582 -23.83 34.71 37.13
N SER A 583 -23.10 35.30 36.18
CA SER A 583 -23.04 36.76 35.98
C SER A 583 -24.38 37.37 35.51
N LEU A 584 -25.26 36.57 34.89
CA LEU A 584 -26.62 36.98 34.59
C LEU A 584 -27.46 37.09 35.87
N ASP A 585 -27.46 36.04 36.70
CA ASP A 585 -28.19 36.02 37.97
C ASP A 585 -27.69 37.08 38.96
N GLU A 586 -26.37 37.29 39.04
CA GLU A 586 -25.73 38.37 39.81
C GLU A 586 -26.25 39.74 39.40
N ARG A 587 -26.28 40.04 38.09
CA ARG A 587 -26.79 41.32 37.57
C ARG A 587 -28.29 41.50 37.79
N LEU A 588 -29.08 40.42 37.67
CA LEU A 588 -30.53 40.46 37.95
C LEU A 588 -30.82 40.68 39.44
N ALA A 589 -29.99 40.15 40.35
CA ALA A 589 -30.05 40.45 41.78
C ALA A 589 -29.66 41.90 42.06
N ARG A 590 -28.48 42.34 41.57
CA ARG A 590 -27.99 43.72 41.74
C ARG A 590 -28.97 44.78 41.22
N ALA A 591 -29.59 44.54 40.06
CA ALA A 591 -30.61 45.44 39.52
C ALA A 591 -31.85 45.56 40.43
N ARG A 592 -32.27 44.44 41.04
CA ARG A 592 -33.36 44.44 42.04
C ARG A 592 -32.95 45.24 43.29
N ASP A 593 -31.72 45.10 43.74
CA ASP A 593 -31.23 45.78 44.94
C ASP A 593 -31.03 47.28 44.71
N GLN A 594 -30.56 47.70 43.52
CA GLN A 594 -30.52 49.11 43.10
C GLN A 594 -31.92 49.73 43.04
N TRP A 595 -32.90 49.02 42.46
CA TRP A 595 -34.30 49.46 42.48
C TRP A 595 -34.80 49.63 43.92
N ASN A 596 -34.57 48.63 44.78
CA ASN A 596 -34.93 48.66 46.20
C ASN A 596 -34.15 49.70 47.03
N ALA A 597 -33.04 50.23 46.53
CA ALA A 597 -32.28 51.33 47.14
C ALA A 597 -32.80 52.72 46.73
N GLY A 598 -33.62 52.81 45.68
CA GLY A 598 -34.11 54.08 45.12
C GLY A 598 -33.39 54.52 43.84
N ASP A 599 -32.47 53.72 43.28
CA ASP A 599 -31.74 54.03 42.05
C ASP A 599 -32.37 53.32 40.85
N ALA A 600 -33.40 53.95 40.28
CA ALA A 600 -34.15 53.40 39.15
C ALA A 600 -33.32 53.32 37.86
N ASP A 601 -32.35 54.22 37.68
CA ASP A 601 -31.58 54.36 36.45
C ASP A 601 -30.41 53.38 36.39
N ALA A 602 -29.63 53.23 37.48
CA ALA A 602 -28.59 52.20 37.54
C ALA A 602 -29.19 50.78 37.56
N ALA A 603 -30.39 50.61 38.13
CA ALA A 603 -31.13 49.35 38.04
C ALA A 603 -31.52 49.02 36.58
N LEU A 604 -32.00 50.01 35.81
CA LEU A 604 -32.34 49.83 34.39
C LEU A 604 -31.10 49.59 33.52
N ALA A 605 -29.98 50.25 33.82
CA ALA A 605 -28.69 49.97 33.17
C ALA A 605 -28.24 48.52 33.45
N THR A 606 -28.21 48.11 34.72
CA THR A 606 -27.71 46.79 35.16
C THR A 606 -28.60 45.64 34.65
N VAL A 607 -29.93 45.81 34.58
CA VAL A 607 -30.82 44.80 33.98
C VAL A 607 -30.71 44.78 32.44
N SER A 608 -30.32 45.89 31.81
CA SER A 608 -30.05 45.94 30.37
C SER A 608 -28.72 45.26 30.03
N GLU A 609 -27.70 45.45 30.87
CA GLU A 609 -26.45 44.69 30.86
C GLU A 609 -26.66 43.19 31.10
N ALA A 610 -27.63 42.80 31.94
CA ALA A 610 -28.03 41.40 32.10
C ALA A 610 -28.65 40.86 30.81
N ALA A 611 -29.64 41.55 30.24
CA ALA A 611 -30.29 41.18 28.99
C ALA A 611 -29.33 41.19 27.76
N ALA A 612 -28.15 41.81 27.86
CA ALA A 612 -27.11 41.76 26.84
C ALA A 612 -26.20 40.52 26.94
N LEU A 613 -26.12 39.84 28.10
CA LEU A 613 -25.31 38.62 28.28
C LEU A 613 -25.97 37.36 27.68
N ASP A 614 -27.30 37.26 27.79
CA ASP A 614 -28.12 36.23 27.16
C ASP A 614 -29.41 36.88 26.62
N PRO A 615 -29.38 37.42 25.37
CA PRO A 615 -30.53 38.10 24.75
C PRO A 615 -31.78 37.23 24.60
N GLU A 616 -31.61 35.90 24.60
CA GLU A 616 -32.71 34.93 24.55
C GLU A 616 -33.22 34.55 25.96
N HIS A 617 -32.69 35.13 27.04
CA HIS A 617 -33.14 34.81 28.40
C HIS A 617 -34.47 35.51 28.73
N PRO A 618 -35.61 34.78 28.78
CA PRO A 618 -36.92 35.41 28.87
C PRO A 618 -37.09 36.22 30.17
N GLY A 619 -36.51 35.74 31.27
CA GLY A 619 -36.53 36.46 32.55
C GLY A 619 -35.77 37.80 32.51
N ALA A 620 -34.66 37.89 31.77
CA ALA A 620 -33.87 39.12 31.69
C ALA A 620 -34.50 40.14 30.73
N VAL A 621 -34.98 39.68 29.57
CA VAL A 621 -35.70 40.53 28.60
C VAL A 621 -36.99 41.09 29.21
N GLN A 622 -37.76 40.24 29.92
CA GLN A 622 -39.00 40.68 30.58
C GLN A 622 -38.70 41.58 31.79
N ALA A 623 -37.66 41.30 32.58
CA ALA A 623 -37.24 42.19 33.67
C ALA A 623 -36.87 43.59 33.14
N ARG A 624 -36.08 43.68 32.07
CA ARG A 624 -35.74 44.95 31.41
C ARG A 624 -36.99 45.72 30.95
N LYS A 625 -37.94 45.03 30.30
CA LYS A 625 -39.20 45.65 29.84
C LYS A 625 -40.04 46.17 31.02
N ASN A 626 -40.16 45.38 32.09
CA ASN A 626 -40.91 45.78 33.28
C ASN A 626 -40.27 46.97 33.99
N LEU A 627 -38.94 46.96 34.15
CA LEU A 627 -38.22 48.00 34.89
C LEU A 627 -38.19 49.32 34.13
N ALA A 628 -38.04 49.30 32.80
CA ALA A 628 -38.17 50.49 31.96
C ALA A 628 -39.57 51.12 32.10
N GLN A 629 -40.62 50.31 32.00
CA GLN A 629 -42.00 50.77 32.15
C GLN A 629 -42.28 51.33 33.55
N ALA A 630 -41.70 50.75 34.60
CA ALA A 630 -41.82 51.23 35.98
C ALA A 630 -41.07 52.55 36.20
N ARG A 631 -39.84 52.68 35.67
CA ARG A 631 -39.01 53.89 35.70
C ARG A 631 -39.68 55.06 34.97
N ASP A 632 -40.25 54.81 33.80
CA ASP A 632 -40.98 55.82 33.04
C ASP A 632 -42.30 56.23 33.72
N ASN A 633 -42.97 55.30 34.43
CA ASN A 633 -44.14 55.61 35.24
C ASN A 633 -43.79 56.44 36.48
N LEU A 634 -42.63 56.18 37.09
CA LEU A 634 -42.10 56.92 38.24
C LEU A 634 -41.79 58.37 37.84
N ALA A 635 -41.02 58.58 36.76
CA ALA A 635 -40.74 59.92 36.22
C ALA A 635 -42.04 60.70 35.93
N ARG A 636 -43.03 60.08 35.25
CA ARG A 636 -44.36 60.69 35.02
C ARG A 636 -45.16 60.98 36.29
N ALA A 637 -44.87 60.34 37.42
CA ALA A 637 -45.48 60.67 38.71
C ALA A 637 -44.77 61.85 39.39
N GLU A 638 -43.44 61.92 39.30
CA GLU A 638 -42.65 63.03 39.82
C GLU A 638 -42.88 64.33 39.04
N ASP A 639 -42.89 64.27 37.70
CA ASP A 639 -43.16 65.46 36.86
C ASP A 639 -44.60 65.99 37.07
N ARG A 640 -45.58 65.10 37.32
CA ARG A 640 -46.94 65.49 37.75
C ARG A 640 -46.92 66.21 39.10
N ALA A 641 -46.13 65.71 40.05
CA ALA A 641 -46.00 66.32 41.37
C ALA A 641 -45.35 67.71 41.28
N GLU A 642 -44.23 67.84 40.54
CA GLU A 642 -43.53 69.10 40.34
C GLU A 642 -44.42 70.13 39.61
N ALA A 643 -45.12 69.73 38.55
CA ALA A 643 -46.08 70.59 37.85
C ALA A 643 -47.29 70.99 38.72
N ALA A 644 -47.72 70.15 39.67
CA ALA A 644 -48.73 70.50 40.67
C ALA A 644 -48.19 71.47 41.72
N LEU A 645 -46.96 71.27 42.21
CA LEU A 645 -46.29 72.19 43.13
C LEU A 645 -46.09 73.57 42.50
N ALA A 646 -45.62 73.65 41.26
CA ALA A 646 -45.45 74.92 40.54
C ALA A 646 -46.76 75.73 40.52
N ARG A 647 -47.87 75.07 40.12
CA ARG A 647 -49.24 75.61 40.09
C ARG A 647 -49.86 75.85 41.48
N GLY A 648 -49.16 75.56 42.58
CA GLY A 648 -49.64 75.75 43.96
C GLY A 648 -50.69 74.74 44.43
N LYS A 649 -50.89 73.65 43.69
CA LYS A 649 -51.91 72.63 43.99
C LYS A 649 -51.32 71.51 44.85
N LEU A 650 -51.20 71.78 46.15
CA LEU A 650 -50.56 70.88 47.12
C LEU A 650 -51.19 69.47 47.17
N ASP A 651 -52.50 69.34 47.00
CA ASP A 651 -53.15 68.01 47.07
C ASP A 651 -53.02 67.21 45.76
N GLU A 652 -53.01 67.86 44.59
CA GLU A 652 -52.60 67.20 43.33
C GLU A 652 -51.13 66.73 43.43
N ALA A 653 -50.25 67.52 44.05
CA ALA A 653 -48.85 67.15 44.26
C ALA A 653 -48.70 65.96 45.21
N ARG A 654 -49.39 65.97 46.36
CA ARG A 654 -49.40 64.86 47.33
C ARG A 654 -49.92 63.56 46.72
N ALA A 655 -50.98 63.62 45.91
CA ALA A 655 -51.50 62.44 45.21
C ALA A 655 -50.49 61.88 44.20
N ALA A 656 -49.83 62.75 43.42
CA ALA A 656 -48.79 62.34 42.47
C ALA A 656 -47.54 61.76 43.15
N LEU A 657 -47.14 62.30 44.32
CA LEU A 657 -46.06 61.75 45.14
C LEU A 657 -46.43 60.40 45.77
N ALA A 658 -47.69 60.19 46.14
CA ALA A 658 -48.18 58.89 46.57
C ALA A 658 -48.19 57.86 45.43
N ASP A 659 -48.45 58.27 44.18
CA ASP A 659 -48.28 57.40 43.01
C ASP A 659 -46.81 57.04 42.76
N ALA A 660 -45.90 58.01 42.85
CA ALA A 660 -44.46 57.77 42.73
C ALA A 660 -43.96 56.78 43.80
N ALA A 661 -44.40 56.96 45.04
CA ALA A 661 -44.00 56.12 46.16
C ALA A 661 -44.53 54.67 46.07
N LYS A 662 -45.63 54.41 45.37
CA LYS A 662 -46.10 53.03 45.06
C LYS A 662 -45.14 52.29 44.10
N LEU A 663 -44.39 53.02 43.28
CA LEU A 663 -43.48 52.47 42.27
C LEU A 663 -42.08 52.28 42.86
N ASN A 664 -41.52 53.34 43.46
CA ASN A 664 -40.25 53.25 44.18
C ASN A 664 -40.24 54.23 45.38
N PRO A 665 -40.56 53.77 46.61
CA PRO A 665 -40.72 54.65 47.78
C PRO A 665 -39.41 55.27 48.30
N ARG A 666 -38.26 54.89 47.74
CA ARG A 666 -36.93 55.39 48.13
C ARG A 666 -36.29 56.31 47.09
N HIS A 667 -36.94 56.55 45.95
CA HIS A 667 -36.37 57.42 44.91
C HIS A 667 -36.18 58.85 45.45
N PRO A 668 -34.97 59.44 45.36
CA PRO A 668 -34.62 60.63 46.14
C PRO A 668 -35.41 61.89 45.75
N ARG A 669 -35.86 61.99 44.49
CA ARG A 669 -36.67 63.12 44.01
C ARG A 669 -38.08 63.14 44.62
N ILE A 670 -38.61 62.00 45.10
CA ILE A 670 -39.86 61.97 45.89
C ILE A 670 -39.67 62.75 47.20
N ALA A 671 -38.58 62.49 47.95
CA ALA A 671 -38.30 63.19 49.20
C ALA A 671 -38.11 64.70 48.98
N GLN A 672 -37.30 65.07 47.97
CA GLN A 672 -37.09 66.47 47.60
C GLN A 672 -38.41 67.21 47.26
N LEU A 673 -39.32 66.55 46.53
CA LEU A 673 -40.63 67.11 46.20
C LEU A 673 -41.60 67.11 47.40
N GLN A 674 -41.49 66.17 48.34
CA GLN A 674 -42.23 66.18 49.61
C GLN A 674 -41.76 67.33 50.53
N ASP A 675 -40.46 67.59 50.60
CA ASP A 675 -39.89 68.72 51.33
C ASP A 675 -40.32 70.06 50.69
N ALA A 676 -40.26 70.16 49.36
CA ALA A 676 -40.74 71.33 48.62
C ALA A 676 -42.25 71.58 48.84
N ALA A 677 -43.07 70.51 48.88
CA ALA A 677 -44.49 70.59 49.23
C ALA A 677 -44.70 71.10 50.66
N THR A 678 -43.88 70.63 51.61
CA THR A 678 -43.97 70.98 53.03
C THR A 678 -43.54 72.43 53.29
N HIS A 679 -42.42 72.86 52.71
CA HIS A 679 -41.97 74.25 52.74
C HIS A 679 -42.99 75.21 52.12
N ARG A 680 -43.58 74.85 50.96
CA ARG A 680 -44.61 75.67 50.31
C ARG A 680 -45.88 75.74 51.17
N ALA A 681 -46.34 74.62 51.73
CA ALA A 681 -47.49 74.61 52.65
C ALA A 681 -47.27 75.52 53.88
N GLY A 682 -46.09 75.45 54.52
CA GLY A 682 -45.75 76.28 55.68
C GLY A 682 -45.66 77.78 55.33
N ARG A 683 -45.10 78.13 54.17
CA ARG A 683 -45.09 79.51 53.67
C ARG A 683 -46.50 80.03 53.40
N ASP A 684 -47.30 79.24 52.68
CA ASP A 684 -48.64 79.65 52.23
C ASP A 684 -49.61 79.76 53.45
N GLN A 685 -49.44 78.92 54.47
CA GLN A 685 -50.10 79.09 55.78
C GLN A 685 -49.67 80.38 56.51
N ARG A 686 -48.38 80.73 56.50
CA ARG A 686 -47.87 81.93 57.17
C ARG A 686 -48.28 83.23 56.48
N LEU A 687 -48.39 83.22 55.15
CA LEU A 687 -49.00 84.30 54.37
C LEU A 687 -50.45 84.54 54.77
N ALA A 688 -51.27 83.49 54.88
CA ALA A 688 -52.66 83.62 55.31
C ALA A 688 -52.80 84.21 56.73
N ALA A 689 -51.90 83.84 57.65
CA ALA A 689 -51.87 84.39 59.01
C ALA A 689 -51.52 85.89 59.02
N LEU A 690 -50.47 86.30 58.28
CA LEU A 690 -50.06 87.71 58.18
C LEU A 690 -51.09 88.58 57.45
N ALA A 691 -51.81 88.03 56.46
CA ALA A 691 -52.90 88.73 55.78
C ALA A 691 -54.06 89.04 56.75
N ALA A 692 -54.45 88.06 57.57
CA ALA A 692 -55.45 88.25 58.62
C ALA A 692 -55.00 89.26 59.69
N GLU A 693 -53.71 89.23 60.07
CA GLU A 693 -53.15 90.19 61.02
C GLU A 693 -53.12 91.63 60.45
N SER A 694 -52.68 91.81 59.21
CA SER A 694 -52.67 93.12 58.55
C SER A 694 -54.07 93.73 58.47
N ALA A 695 -55.06 92.95 58.03
CA ALA A 695 -56.45 93.38 57.98
C ALA A 695 -57.00 93.76 59.37
N LYS A 696 -56.68 92.96 60.40
CA LYS A 696 -57.10 93.21 61.80
C LYS A 696 -56.51 94.49 62.37
N ARG A 697 -55.20 94.74 62.16
CA ARG A 697 -54.50 95.94 62.66
C ARG A 697 -55.00 97.21 61.96
N ASN A 698 -55.17 97.17 60.64
CA ASN A 698 -55.74 98.27 59.86
C ASN A 698 -57.15 98.66 60.37
N ALA A 699 -58.02 97.67 60.57
CA ALA A 699 -59.38 97.86 61.10
C ALA A 699 -59.46 98.37 62.56
N ALA A 700 -58.33 98.36 63.29
CA ALA A 700 -58.15 98.88 64.63
C ALA A 700 -57.48 100.28 64.69
N GLY A 701 -57.08 100.85 63.53
CA GLY A 701 -56.37 102.13 63.45
C GLY A 701 -54.84 102.02 63.47
N ASP A 702 -54.29 100.81 63.63
CA ASP A 702 -52.85 100.55 63.62
C ASP A 702 -52.33 100.35 62.19
N LEU A 703 -52.13 101.48 61.49
CA LEU A 703 -51.59 101.49 60.13
C LEU A 703 -50.13 101.04 60.07
N ASP A 704 -49.34 101.26 61.12
CA ASP A 704 -47.93 100.88 61.20
C ASP A 704 -47.76 99.37 61.37
N GLY A 705 -48.47 98.77 62.32
CA GLY A 705 -48.47 97.32 62.49
C GLY A 705 -49.16 96.59 61.34
N ALA A 706 -50.11 97.22 60.63
CA ALA A 706 -50.67 96.69 59.39
C ALA A 706 -49.65 96.71 58.24
N LEU A 707 -48.90 97.80 58.08
CA LEU A 707 -47.80 97.92 57.12
C LEU A 707 -46.69 96.90 57.36
N LEU A 708 -46.30 96.69 58.63
CA LEU A 708 -45.31 95.69 59.01
C LEU A 708 -45.72 94.29 58.55
N ALA A 709 -46.97 93.89 58.81
CA ALA A 709 -47.48 92.59 58.36
C ALA A 709 -47.50 92.44 56.82
N VAL A 710 -47.69 93.52 56.04
CA VAL A 710 -47.55 93.46 54.57
C VAL A 710 -46.08 93.39 54.12
N ASN A 711 -45.17 94.08 54.81
CA ASN A 711 -43.73 93.94 54.56
C ASN A 711 -43.27 92.50 54.83
N ASP A 712 -43.75 91.86 55.90
CA ASP A 712 -43.45 90.46 56.23
C ASP A 712 -44.01 89.48 55.20
N MET A 713 -45.20 89.75 54.64
CA MET A 713 -45.72 88.97 53.50
C MET A 713 -44.87 89.14 52.24
N LEU A 714 -44.40 90.36 51.95
CA LEU A 714 -43.50 90.64 50.82
C LEU A 714 -42.09 90.06 51.01
N ALA A 715 -41.66 89.80 52.25
CA ALA A 715 -40.44 89.04 52.52
C ALA A 715 -40.61 87.53 52.23
N LEU A 716 -41.83 87.00 52.38
CA LEU A 716 -42.17 85.60 52.04
C LEU A 716 -42.49 85.39 50.54
N VAL A 717 -43.02 86.42 49.86
CA VAL A 717 -43.21 86.44 48.40
C VAL A 717 -42.70 87.77 47.81
N PRO A 718 -41.38 87.89 47.57
CA PRO A 718 -40.81 89.07 46.93
C PRO A 718 -41.37 89.26 45.51
N GLY A 719 -41.87 90.47 45.23
CA GLY A 719 -42.40 90.83 43.91
C GLY A 719 -43.90 90.58 43.71
N ASP A 720 -44.66 90.17 44.74
CA ASP A 720 -46.12 90.12 44.64
C ASP A 720 -46.70 91.54 44.44
N ALA A 721 -47.30 91.75 43.26
CA ALA A 721 -47.81 93.05 42.85
C ALA A 721 -49.05 93.51 43.65
N ALA A 722 -49.87 92.58 44.16
CA ALA A 722 -51.05 92.91 44.94
C ALA A 722 -50.68 93.33 46.37
N LEU A 723 -49.75 92.60 47.00
CA LEU A 723 -49.17 92.98 48.29
C LEU A 723 -48.38 94.29 48.20
N ALA A 724 -47.64 94.51 47.11
CA ALA A 724 -46.94 95.78 46.87
C ALA A 724 -47.91 96.97 46.69
N ALA A 725 -49.04 96.76 46.03
CA ALA A 725 -50.10 97.76 45.90
C ALA A 725 -50.76 98.07 47.26
N GLU A 726 -51.11 97.06 48.06
CA GLU A 726 -51.74 97.24 49.37
C GLU A 726 -50.78 97.92 50.37
N ARG A 727 -49.48 97.56 50.36
CA ARG A 727 -48.42 98.28 51.09
C ARG A 727 -48.40 99.77 50.73
N THR A 728 -48.44 100.08 49.43
CA THR A 728 -48.39 101.47 48.92
C THR A 728 -49.62 102.27 49.34
N LYS A 729 -50.80 101.63 49.33
CA LYS A 729 -52.08 102.19 49.78
C LYS A 729 -52.08 102.49 51.29
N LEU A 730 -51.63 101.54 52.12
CA LEU A 730 -51.51 101.75 53.57
C LEU A 730 -50.49 102.84 53.92
N ALA A 731 -49.37 102.92 53.20
CA ALA A 731 -48.35 103.95 53.41
C ALA A 731 -48.89 105.36 53.15
N ARG A 732 -49.60 105.57 52.03
CA ARG A 732 -50.27 106.84 51.72
C ARG A 732 -51.35 107.21 52.74
N ALA A 733 -52.10 106.22 53.24
CA ALA A 733 -53.10 106.45 54.29
C ALA A 733 -52.46 106.91 55.61
N LYS A 734 -51.32 106.33 56.00
CA LYS A 734 -50.55 106.77 57.18
C LYS A 734 -50.05 108.21 57.04
N GLU A 735 -49.45 108.53 55.88
CA GLU A 735 -48.88 109.85 55.61
C GLU A 735 -49.94 110.96 55.65
N ALA A 736 -51.06 110.78 54.94
CA ALA A 736 -52.16 111.75 54.91
C ALA A 736 -52.85 111.94 56.28
N VAL A 737 -52.91 110.90 57.13
CA VAL A 737 -53.36 111.01 58.52
C VAL A 737 -52.42 111.87 59.36
N ALA A 738 -51.10 111.65 59.24
CA ALA A 738 -50.10 112.36 60.04
C ALA A 738 -50.06 113.86 59.69
N ASP A 739 -50.15 114.19 58.40
CA ASP A 739 -50.22 115.53 57.85
C ASP A 739 -51.48 116.29 58.31
N ALA A 740 -52.67 115.68 58.20
CA ALA A 740 -53.92 116.27 58.70
C ALA A 740 -53.91 116.49 60.23
N LEU A 741 -53.31 115.58 61.00
CA LEU A 741 -53.08 115.73 62.44
C LEU A 741 -52.11 116.88 62.78
N ALA A 742 -51.07 117.10 61.96
CA ALA A 742 -50.15 118.22 62.13
C ALA A 742 -50.86 119.56 61.89
N ARG A 743 -51.53 119.72 60.74
CA ARG A 743 -52.31 120.92 60.41
C ARG A 743 -53.29 121.33 61.51
N SER A 744 -53.96 120.36 62.15
CA SER A 744 -54.88 120.65 63.25
C SER A 744 -54.19 121.32 64.45
N ARG A 745 -53.00 120.84 64.82
CA ARG A 745 -52.20 121.39 65.93
C ARG A 745 -51.71 122.80 65.61
N ASP A 746 -51.26 123.04 64.39
CA ASP A 746 -50.78 124.37 63.94
C ASP A 746 -51.93 125.39 63.92
N PHE A 747 -53.11 125.00 63.43
CA PHE A 747 -54.30 125.86 63.49
C PHE A 747 -54.77 126.13 64.92
N LEU A 748 -54.63 125.16 65.85
CA LEU A 748 -54.92 125.36 67.27
C LEU A 748 -53.94 126.37 67.91
N ALA A 749 -52.63 126.21 67.67
CA ALA A 749 -51.61 127.13 68.14
C ALA A 749 -51.82 128.56 67.61
N ALA A 750 -52.25 128.69 66.34
CA ALA A 750 -52.63 129.96 65.73
C ALA A 750 -54.00 130.51 66.18
N ARG A 751 -54.70 129.85 67.13
CA ARG A 751 -56.06 130.18 67.59
C ARG A 751 -57.13 130.22 66.46
N ARG A 752 -56.91 129.47 65.37
CA ARG A 752 -57.80 129.34 64.21
C ARG A 752 -58.70 128.10 64.34
N TYR A 753 -59.43 128.04 65.45
CA TYR A 753 -60.13 126.85 65.95
C TYR A 753 -60.99 126.11 64.91
N ASP A 754 -61.73 126.83 64.06
CA ASP A 754 -62.60 126.21 63.05
C ASP A 754 -61.82 125.46 61.95
N LEU A 755 -60.61 125.91 61.61
CA LEU A 755 -59.70 125.19 60.70
C LEU A 755 -59.02 124.01 61.39
N ALA A 756 -58.73 124.14 62.68
CA ALA A 756 -58.21 123.03 63.48
C ALA A 756 -59.21 121.86 63.55
N LEU A 757 -60.51 122.15 63.65
CA LEU A 757 -61.58 121.16 63.58
C LEU A 757 -61.74 120.56 62.16
N ALA A 758 -61.63 121.38 61.11
CA ALA A 758 -61.73 120.92 59.72
C ALA A 758 -60.63 119.89 59.36
N ALA A 759 -59.39 120.11 59.81
CA ALA A 759 -58.28 119.18 59.59
C ALA A 759 -58.48 117.82 60.30
N LEU A 760 -59.14 117.80 61.48
CA LEU A 760 -59.46 116.52 62.16
C LEU A 760 -60.51 115.72 61.40
N ALA A 761 -61.52 116.40 60.82
CA ALA A 761 -62.54 115.78 59.98
C ALA A 761 -61.97 115.23 58.63
N GLU A 762 -60.77 115.65 58.24
CA GLU A 762 -60.03 115.09 57.10
C GLU A 762 -59.35 113.77 57.49
N ALA A 763 -58.62 113.75 58.62
CA ALA A 763 -58.03 112.52 59.16
C ALA A 763 -59.08 111.43 59.47
N GLU A 764 -60.25 111.83 60.00
CA GLU A 764 -61.39 110.95 60.25
C GLU A 764 -61.90 110.23 58.99
N LYS A 765 -61.85 110.87 57.82
CA LYS A 765 -62.25 110.24 56.54
C LYS A 765 -61.25 109.18 56.07
N ILE A 766 -59.99 109.29 56.48
CA ILE A 766 -58.93 108.34 56.12
C ILE A 766 -58.91 107.17 57.10
N ASN A 767 -59.06 107.42 58.41
CA ASN A 767 -59.31 106.38 59.41
C ASN A 767 -60.11 106.90 60.61
N ALA A 768 -61.43 106.64 60.61
CA ALA A 768 -62.38 107.11 61.61
C ALA A 768 -62.20 106.54 63.03
N LYS A 769 -61.25 105.61 63.25
CA LYS A 769 -61.03 104.96 64.55
C LYS A 769 -59.73 105.39 65.26
N LEU A 770 -59.01 106.38 64.72
CA LEU A 770 -57.77 106.87 65.34
C LEU A 770 -58.05 107.48 66.73
N PRO A 771 -57.52 106.90 67.83
CA PRO A 771 -57.86 107.34 69.19
C PRO A 771 -57.39 108.76 69.51
N GLN A 772 -56.40 109.28 68.78
CA GLN A 772 -55.89 110.64 68.94
C GLN A 772 -56.89 111.72 68.48
N LEU A 773 -57.81 111.41 67.56
CA LEU A 773 -58.71 112.42 66.96
C LEU A 773 -59.75 112.92 67.96
N ALA A 774 -60.39 112.02 68.72
CA ALA A 774 -61.42 112.39 69.70
C ALA A 774 -60.88 113.37 70.76
N GLN A 775 -59.73 113.07 71.36
CA GLN A 775 -59.11 113.91 72.39
C GLN A 775 -58.66 115.27 71.83
N LEU A 776 -58.00 115.29 70.66
CA LEU A 776 -57.52 116.53 70.06
C LEU A 776 -58.69 117.44 69.65
N ARG A 777 -59.80 116.87 69.16
CA ARG A 777 -61.03 117.60 68.84
C ARG A 777 -61.66 118.26 70.07
N GLN A 778 -61.70 117.56 71.19
CA GLN A 778 -62.20 118.09 72.46
C GLN A 778 -61.35 119.29 72.92
N ASN A 779 -60.03 119.18 72.86
CA ASN A 779 -59.10 120.25 73.27
C ASN A 779 -59.24 121.51 72.40
N VAL A 780 -59.41 121.34 71.08
CA VAL A 780 -59.66 122.46 70.15
C VAL A 780 -60.97 123.20 70.50
N GLN A 781 -62.02 122.45 70.84
CA GLN A 781 -63.33 123.01 71.14
C GLN A 781 -63.34 123.78 72.48
N SER A 782 -62.63 123.31 73.52
CA SER A 782 -62.59 124.00 74.81
C SER A 782 -61.86 125.34 74.76
N GLU A 783 -60.74 125.42 74.03
CA GLU A 783 -59.98 126.67 73.92
C GLU A 783 -60.73 127.75 73.12
N LYS A 784 -61.56 127.37 72.14
CA LYS A 784 -62.43 128.30 71.41
C LYS A 784 -63.38 129.05 72.34
N THR A 785 -64.14 128.30 73.16
CA THR A 785 -65.14 128.87 74.08
C THR A 785 -64.50 129.76 75.16
N ARG A 786 -63.28 129.44 75.59
CA ARG A 786 -62.51 130.29 76.50
C ARG A 786 -62.18 131.65 75.88
N ALA A 787 -61.59 131.65 74.69
CA ALA A 787 -61.16 132.88 73.99
C ALA A 787 -62.34 133.82 73.68
N GLU A 788 -63.52 133.27 73.35
CA GLU A 788 -64.75 134.05 73.14
C GLU A 788 -65.24 134.76 74.42
N THR A 789 -64.94 134.23 75.60
CA THR A 789 -65.39 134.76 76.90
C THR A 789 -64.52 135.92 77.37
N GLU A 790 -63.19 135.76 77.34
CA GLU A 790 -62.23 136.77 77.82
C GLU A 790 -62.37 138.10 77.05
N LEU A 791 -62.54 138.02 75.72
CA LEU A 791 -62.65 139.17 74.82
C LEU A 791 -63.96 139.99 74.99
N ALA A 792 -65.04 139.36 75.46
CA ALA A 792 -66.29 140.07 75.71
C ALA A 792 -66.16 141.10 76.87
N GLY A 793 -65.28 140.84 77.84
CA GLY A 793 -65.04 141.74 78.97
C GLY A 793 -64.35 143.04 78.58
N SER A 794 -63.29 142.98 77.77
CA SER A 794 -62.51 144.17 77.35
C SER A 794 -63.36 145.18 76.57
N LEU A 795 -64.31 144.70 75.76
CA LEU A 795 -65.22 145.55 74.98
C LEU A 795 -66.18 146.36 75.88
N ALA A 796 -66.57 145.84 77.04
CA ALA A 796 -67.41 146.57 77.99
C ALA A 796 -66.63 147.72 78.67
N GLN A 797 -65.37 147.48 79.03
CA GLN A 797 -64.51 148.47 79.71
C GLN A 797 -64.19 149.67 78.81
N ALA A 798 -63.92 149.45 77.52
CA ALA A 798 -63.74 150.52 76.54
C ALA A 798 -64.99 151.42 76.40
N GLY A 799 -66.18 150.86 76.66
CA GLY A 799 -67.46 151.58 76.63
C GLY A 799 -67.54 152.71 77.63
N GLN A 800 -67.29 152.41 78.90
CA GLN A 800 -67.40 153.38 80.01
C GLN A 800 -66.45 154.57 79.86
N LEU A 801 -65.28 154.37 79.26
CA LEU A 801 -64.31 155.46 79.00
C LEU A 801 -64.78 156.41 77.88
N ALA A 802 -65.56 155.92 76.91
CA ALA A 802 -66.10 156.73 75.83
C ALA A 802 -67.18 157.69 76.34
N ASP A 803 -68.03 157.23 77.26
CA ASP A 803 -69.09 158.03 77.89
C ASP A 803 -68.53 159.19 78.74
N GLN A 804 -67.33 159.02 79.30
CA GLN A 804 -66.59 160.05 80.04
C GLN A 804 -65.92 161.10 79.12
N LYS A 805 -66.16 161.06 77.80
CA LYS A 805 -65.56 161.92 76.76
C LYS A 805 -64.02 161.85 76.65
N ASN A 806 -63.37 160.93 77.36
CA ASN A 806 -61.94 160.68 77.23
C ASN A 806 -61.66 159.76 76.03
N PHE A 807 -61.96 160.26 74.83
CA PHE A 807 -61.91 159.48 73.59
C PHE A 807 -60.52 158.88 73.31
N ALA A 808 -59.45 159.56 73.73
CA ALA A 808 -58.07 159.06 73.63
C ALA A 808 -57.79 157.84 74.53
N ALA A 809 -58.34 157.80 75.76
CA ALA A 809 -58.24 156.63 76.63
C ALA A 809 -59.15 155.48 76.16
N ALA A 810 -60.39 155.81 75.75
CA ALA A 810 -61.36 154.83 75.27
C ALA A 810 -60.86 154.07 74.03
N ARG A 811 -60.23 154.77 73.07
CA ARG A 811 -59.64 154.16 71.86
C ARG A 811 -58.60 153.09 72.22
N ARG A 812 -57.68 153.39 73.16
CA ARG A 812 -56.59 152.48 73.56
C ARG A 812 -57.07 151.14 74.10
N VAL A 813 -58.12 151.12 74.94
CA VAL A 813 -58.67 149.87 75.49
C VAL A 813 -59.35 149.03 74.41
N LEU A 814 -59.98 149.67 73.42
CA LEU A 814 -60.62 148.99 72.30
C LEU A 814 -59.60 148.40 71.31
N ASP A 815 -58.46 149.07 71.09
CA ASP A 815 -57.40 148.57 70.22
C ASP A 815 -56.59 147.43 70.87
N ALA A 816 -56.27 147.53 72.17
CA ALA A 816 -55.61 146.44 72.89
C ALA A 816 -56.43 145.13 72.88
N ALA A 817 -57.77 145.23 72.87
CA ALA A 817 -58.67 144.08 72.73
C ALA A 817 -58.66 143.45 71.31
N ARG A 818 -58.03 144.07 70.31
CA ARG A 818 -57.90 143.55 68.93
C ARG A 818 -56.54 142.92 68.66
N GLU A 819 -55.50 143.32 69.40
CA GLU A 819 -54.15 142.77 69.26
C GLU A 819 -54.04 141.31 69.79
N THR A 820 -54.99 140.87 70.62
CA THR A 820 -55.04 139.50 71.16
C THR A 820 -55.50 138.43 70.16
N GLY A 821 -55.95 138.81 68.95
CA GLY A 821 -56.30 137.89 67.87
C GLY A 821 -57.54 138.32 67.06
N PRO A 822 -57.87 137.59 65.98
CA PRO A 822 -59.03 137.89 65.15
C PRO A 822 -60.34 137.76 65.95
N LEU A 823 -61.12 138.85 65.99
CA LEU A 823 -62.43 138.92 66.65
C LEU A 823 -63.37 137.80 66.18
N PRO A 824 -63.96 137.00 67.10
CA PRO A 824 -65.06 136.10 66.78
C PRO A 824 -66.22 136.85 66.11
N GLN A 825 -66.82 136.25 65.08
CA GLN A 825 -67.88 136.90 64.29
C GLN A 825 -69.06 137.38 65.16
N SER A 826 -69.35 136.68 66.26
CA SER A 826 -70.37 136.98 67.25
C SER A 826 -70.14 138.29 68.02
N LEU A 827 -68.89 138.75 68.16
CA LEU A 827 -68.52 139.96 68.93
C LEU A 827 -68.03 141.12 68.05
N ALA A 828 -67.53 140.83 66.85
CA ALA A 828 -66.99 141.82 65.92
C ALA A 828 -67.91 143.02 65.64
N GLY A 829 -69.24 142.78 65.55
CA GLY A 829 -70.23 143.83 65.33
C GLY A 829 -70.31 144.84 66.49
N LYS A 830 -70.29 144.37 67.74
CA LYS A 830 -70.40 145.23 68.95
C LYS A 830 -69.15 146.11 69.11
N ALA A 831 -67.97 145.54 68.89
CA ALA A 831 -66.70 146.27 68.93
C ALA A 831 -66.67 147.44 67.91
N LYS A 832 -67.18 147.20 66.70
CA LYS A 832 -67.21 148.18 65.60
C LYS A 832 -68.20 149.32 65.81
N ASP A 833 -69.25 149.10 66.60
CA ASP A 833 -70.23 150.16 66.91
C ASP A 833 -69.71 151.13 67.96
N LEU A 834 -69.07 150.59 69.01
CA LEU A 834 -68.39 151.39 70.02
C LEU A 834 -67.25 152.24 69.43
N GLU A 835 -66.49 151.69 68.48
CA GLU A 835 -65.43 152.38 67.75
C GLU A 835 -65.93 153.70 67.11
N ARG A 836 -67.06 153.65 66.40
CA ARG A 836 -67.65 154.82 65.73
C ARG A 836 -68.00 155.95 66.71
N ARG A 837 -68.45 155.62 67.91
CA ARG A 837 -68.77 156.60 68.97
C ARG A 837 -67.52 157.33 69.47
N ILE A 838 -66.39 156.62 69.57
CA ILE A 838 -65.11 157.17 70.02
C ILE A 838 -64.49 158.06 68.94
N ASP A 839 -64.45 157.59 67.69
CA ASP A 839 -63.80 158.35 66.61
C ASP A 839 -64.61 159.57 66.14
N ALA A 840 -65.94 159.58 66.27
CA ALA A 840 -66.74 160.77 66.00
C ALA A 840 -66.35 161.96 66.92
N GLY A 841 -66.07 161.68 68.20
CA GLY A 841 -65.57 162.67 69.15
C GLY A 841 -64.14 163.15 68.89
N ARG A 842 -63.35 162.37 68.11
CA ARG A 842 -61.97 162.68 67.73
C ARG A 842 -61.86 163.41 66.39
N LEU A 843 -62.72 163.08 65.42
CA LEU A 843 -62.67 163.63 64.05
C LEU A 843 -62.97 165.13 63.96
N GLN A 844 -63.81 165.68 64.85
CA GLN A 844 -63.98 167.15 64.95
C GLN A 844 -62.68 167.87 65.36
N HIS A 845 -61.73 167.18 65.99
CA HIS A 845 -60.47 167.74 66.45
C HIS A 845 -59.34 167.63 65.42
N GLU A 846 -59.40 166.63 64.51
CA GLU A 846 -58.32 166.27 63.58
C GLU A 846 -58.48 166.78 62.13
N ALA A 847 -59.63 167.34 61.77
CA ALA A 847 -59.95 167.74 60.39
C ALA A 847 -59.03 168.83 59.79
N ALA A 848 -58.18 169.48 60.59
CA ALA A 848 -57.42 170.68 60.21
C ALA A 848 -56.03 170.44 59.57
N LYS A 849 -55.66 169.23 59.10
CA LYS A 849 -54.23 168.87 58.99
C LYS A 849 -53.76 167.83 57.92
N ARG A 850 -54.31 167.73 56.69
CA ARG A 850 -54.16 166.46 55.91
C ARG A 850 -53.85 166.42 54.39
N GLU A 851 -53.39 167.47 53.73
CA GLU A 851 -53.49 167.58 52.23
C GLU A 851 -52.34 167.01 51.35
N GLN A 852 -51.26 166.40 51.86
CA GLN A 852 -49.95 166.44 51.18
C GLN A 852 -49.57 165.40 50.06
N ASP A 853 -49.43 164.07 50.28
CA ASP A 853 -48.52 163.19 49.46
C ASP A 853 -49.06 161.85 48.87
N ASN A 854 -48.50 161.35 47.73
CA ASN A 854 -48.59 159.94 47.16
C ASN A 854 -47.90 159.71 45.75
N ARG A 855 -47.28 158.51 45.42
CA ARG A 855 -47.06 157.88 44.02
C ARG A 855 -46.13 156.61 43.84
N ASN A 856 -46.41 155.73 42.82
CA ASN A 856 -45.63 154.69 41.99
C ASN A 856 -44.76 153.53 42.64
N LYS A 857 -44.29 152.38 42.04
CA LYS A 857 -44.54 151.40 40.89
C LYS A 857 -43.35 150.86 39.99
N SER A 858 -43.54 149.77 39.17
CA SER A 858 -42.57 148.61 38.92
C SER A 858 -42.67 147.74 37.60
N ALA A 859 -41.66 146.87 37.22
CA ALA A 859 -41.61 145.91 36.03
C ALA A 859 -40.60 144.67 36.09
N ALA A 860 -40.54 143.70 35.11
CA ALA A 860 -39.67 142.45 35.06
C ALA A 860 -39.52 141.62 33.69
N ALA A 861 -38.73 140.49 33.64
CA ALA A 861 -38.63 139.32 32.64
C ALA A 861 -37.63 139.36 31.41
N THR A 862 -37.15 138.34 30.60
CA THR A 862 -36.90 136.82 30.49
C THR A 862 -36.23 136.44 29.09
N VAL A 863 -35.76 135.25 28.57
CA VAL A 863 -35.04 133.93 28.89
C VAL A 863 -34.80 133.07 27.58
N ASP A 864 -33.70 132.26 27.37
CA ASP A 864 -33.48 131.23 26.26
C ASP A 864 -32.28 130.20 26.47
N ALA A 865 -32.01 129.15 25.62
CA ALA A 865 -30.97 128.06 25.81
C ALA A 865 -30.21 127.30 24.61
N ASP A 866 -30.46 126.00 24.27
CA ASP A 866 -29.47 124.86 24.45
C ASP A 866 -28.92 123.91 23.30
N ARG A 867 -29.30 123.99 22.00
CA ARG A 867 -29.23 122.80 21.07
C ARG A 867 -27.83 122.28 20.58
N ALA A 868 -26.77 123.09 20.56
CA ALA A 868 -25.60 122.79 19.71
C ALA A 868 -24.62 121.69 20.23
N GLY A 869 -24.57 121.43 21.54
CA GLY A 869 -23.49 120.64 22.16
C GLY A 869 -23.47 119.14 21.89
N GLN A 870 -24.52 118.55 21.28
CA GLN A 870 -24.71 117.10 21.26
C GLN A 870 -24.02 116.38 20.08
N CYS A 871 -23.91 117.01 18.90
CA CYS A 871 -23.28 116.38 17.73
C CYS A 871 -21.77 116.11 17.91
N ASP A 872 -21.04 117.07 18.46
CA ASP A 872 -19.56 117.02 18.58
C ASP A 872 -19.06 115.94 19.56
N SER A 873 -19.89 115.57 20.55
CA SER A 873 -19.57 114.51 21.52
C SER A 873 -19.53 113.11 20.89
N LEU A 874 -20.54 112.77 20.09
CA LEU A 874 -20.71 111.44 19.50
C LEU A 874 -19.59 111.08 18.52
N GLY A 875 -19.15 112.02 17.69
CA GLY A 875 -18.07 111.78 16.71
C GLY A 875 -16.71 111.47 17.33
N LYS A 876 -16.45 112.02 18.51
CA LYS A 876 -15.22 111.76 19.27
C LYS A 876 -15.23 110.36 19.90
N GLN A 877 -16.37 109.94 20.45
CA GLN A 877 -16.52 108.60 21.04
C GLN A 877 -16.36 107.47 20.01
N ALA A 878 -17.01 107.60 18.84
CA ALA A 878 -16.93 106.60 17.76
C ALA A 878 -15.49 106.41 17.24
N THR A 879 -14.74 107.53 17.14
CA THR A 879 -13.36 107.52 16.64
C THR A 879 -12.40 106.89 17.63
N ALA A 880 -12.56 107.13 18.93
CA ALA A 880 -11.75 106.50 19.98
C ALA A 880 -11.84 104.96 19.93
N LYS A 881 -13.06 104.40 19.83
CA LYS A 881 -13.27 102.94 19.73
C LYS A 881 -12.59 102.32 18.51
N ARG A 882 -12.64 103.00 17.36
CA ARG A 882 -11.96 102.51 16.13
C ARG A 882 -10.44 102.45 16.32
N THR A 883 -9.85 103.46 16.98
CA THR A 883 -8.41 103.49 17.24
C THR A 883 -7.96 102.53 18.35
N SER A 884 -8.86 102.11 19.25
CA SER A 884 -8.57 101.07 20.25
C SER A 884 -8.83 99.63 19.77
N GLY A 885 -9.15 99.44 18.49
CA GLY A 885 -9.43 98.13 17.90
C GLY A 885 -10.84 97.58 18.15
N ASP A 886 -11.71 98.30 18.87
CA ASP A 886 -13.14 97.96 18.99
C ASP A 886 -13.89 98.37 17.71
N HIS A 887 -13.59 97.67 16.62
CA HIS A 887 -14.19 97.88 15.32
C HIS A 887 -15.72 97.67 15.34
N ALA A 888 -16.22 96.76 16.18
CA ALA A 888 -17.67 96.49 16.29
C ALA A 888 -18.43 97.59 17.04
N GLY A 889 -17.88 98.09 18.16
CA GLY A 889 -18.45 99.22 18.89
C GLY A 889 -18.29 100.55 18.16
N ALA A 890 -17.20 100.75 17.42
CA ALA A 890 -17.00 101.92 16.57
C ALA A 890 -18.09 102.05 15.49
N ILE A 891 -18.44 100.94 14.82
CA ILE A 891 -19.49 100.92 13.79
C ILE A 891 -20.83 101.38 14.37
N ARG A 892 -21.20 100.90 15.56
CA ARG A 892 -22.45 101.27 16.23
C ARG A 892 -22.50 102.76 16.57
N ASP A 893 -21.42 103.31 17.10
CA ASP A 893 -21.36 104.72 17.48
C ASP A 893 -21.36 105.65 16.26
N TYR A 894 -20.69 105.29 15.15
CA TYR A 894 -20.77 106.04 13.90
C TYR A 894 -22.17 106.02 13.28
N GLN A 895 -22.90 104.90 13.39
CA GLN A 895 -24.30 104.81 12.96
C GLN A 895 -25.23 105.66 13.83
N ALA A 896 -24.97 105.76 15.15
CA ALA A 896 -25.68 106.68 16.04
C ALA A 896 -25.40 108.15 15.71
N LEU A 897 -24.14 108.52 15.43
CA LEU A 897 -23.77 109.86 14.99
C LEU A 897 -24.51 110.28 13.71
N LEU A 898 -24.53 109.41 12.70
CA LEU A 898 -25.20 109.65 11.42
C LEU A 898 -26.74 109.75 11.56
N THR A 899 -27.32 109.33 12.68
CA THR A 899 -28.74 109.54 13.00
C THR A 899 -29.04 110.97 13.49
N LEU A 900 -28.05 111.66 14.09
CA LEU A 900 -28.19 113.03 14.61
C LEU A 900 -27.58 114.09 13.67
N CYS A 901 -26.50 113.73 12.96
CA CYS A 901 -25.64 114.62 12.17
C CYS A 901 -25.24 113.90 10.84
N PRO A 902 -26.18 113.67 9.90
CA PRO A 902 -26.00 112.76 8.76
C PRO A 902 -24.89 113.16 7.79
N ASP A 903 -24.57 114.45 7.67
CA ASP A 903 -23.59 114.99 6.71
C ASP A 903 -22.12 114.67 7.07
N THR A 904 -21.87 113.84 8.08
CA THR A 904 -20.54 113.53 8.62
C THR A 904 -19.81 112.47 7.77
N CYS A 905 -19.45 112.81 6.52
CA CYS A 905 -18.93 111.87 5.51
C CYS A 905 -17.82 110.91 5.99
N GLN A 906 -16.92 111.37 6.87
CA GLN A 906 -15.81 110.56 7.37
C GLN A 906 -16.26 109.34 8.21
N ALA A 907 -17.48 109.36 8.76
CA ALA A 907 -18.07 108.23 9.48
C ALA A 907 -18.29 107.01 8.56
N TYR A 908 -18.77 107.20 7.32
CA TYR A 908 -19.00 106.11 6.36
C TYR A 908 -17.72 105.33 6.04
N ASN A 909 -16.61 106.04 5.74
CA ASN A 909 -15.32 105.39 5.50
C ASN A 909 -14.81 104.66 6.75
N ASN A 910 -15.03 105.21 7.93
CA ASN A 910 -14.57 104.61 9.18
C ASN A 910 -15.37 103.36 9.57
N VAL A 911 -16.65 103.26 9.16
CA VAL A 911 -17.43 102.01 9.20
C VAL A 911 -16.85 100.98 8.22
N GLY A 912 -16.64 101.35 6.95
CA GLY A 912 -16.05 100.46 5.93
C GLY A 912 -14.68 99.91 6.34
N THR A 913 -13.79 100.78 6.82
CA THR A 913 -12.46 100.40 7.33
C THR A 913 -12.57 99.39 8.47
N SER A 914 -13.54 99.57 9.38
CA SER A 914 -13.73 98.69 10.52
C SER A 914 -14.25 97.30 10.11
N LEU A 915 -15.11 97.22 9.09
CA LEU A 915 -15.55 95.94 8.52
C LEU A 915 -14.41 95.23 7.77
N TYR A 916 -13.60 95.97 7.00
CA TYR A 916 -12.45 95.41 6.29
C TYR A 916 -11.38 94.85 7.24
N SER A 917 -11.11 95.56 8.35
CA SER A 917 -10.21 95.10 9.43
C SER A 917 -10.71 93.84 10.14
N LEU A 918 -12.03 93.63 10.22
CA LEU A 918 -12.65 92.41 10.76
C LEU A 918 -12.70 91.25 9.75
N GLY A 919 -12.20 91.43 8.53
CA GLY A 919 -12.17 90.40 7.48
C GLY A 919 -13.41 90.35 6.59
N TYR A 920 -14.47 91.10 6.91
CA TYR A 920 -15.72 91.21 6.16
C TYR A 920 -15.55 92.09 4.91
N ALA A 921 -14.70 91.62 3.98
CA ALA A 921 -14.30 92.38 2.80
C ALA A 921 -15.48 92.66 1.85
N ALA A 922 -16.41 91.72 1.67
CA ALA A 922 -17.57 91.92 0.81
C ALA A 922 -18.53 92.97 1.40
N GLU A 923 -18.74 92.92 2.70
CA GLU A 923 -19.64 93.78 3.47
C GLU A 923 -19.07 95.18 3.72
N SER A 924 -17.75 95.33 3.69
CA SER A 924 -17.07 96.64 3.79
C SER A 924 -17.24 97.53 2.55
N LEU A 925 -17.41 96.93 1.37
CA LEU A 925 -17.37 97.64 0.10
C LEU A 925 -18.48 98.70 -0.08
N PRO A 926 -19.76 98.43 0.25
CA PRO A 926 -20.83 99.44 0.14
C PRO A 926 -20.58 100.68 1.00
N TRP A 927 -19.97 100.52 2.18
CA TRP A 927 -19.68 101.65 3.08
C TRP A 927 -18.55 102.55 2.57
N PHE A 928 -17.57 101.99 1.86
CA PHE A 928 -16.60 102.80 1.12
C PHE A 928 -17.24 103.52 -0.06
N ASP A 929 -18.15 102.87 -0.80
CA ASP A 929 -18.84 103.49 -1.92
C ASP A 929 -19.81 104.62 -1.48
N GLU A 930 -20.47 104.52 -0.32
CA GLU A 930 -21.21 105.65 0.28
C GLU A 930 -20.27 106.79 0.74
N ALA A 931 -19.09 106.47 1.28
CA ALA A 931 -18.11 107.50 1.62
C ALA A 931 -17.65 108.29 0.37
N VAL A 932 -17.39 107.57 -0.75
CA VAL A 932 -17.07 108.18 -2.05
C VAL A 932 -18.23 109.04 -2.59
N LYS A 933 -19.49 108.66 -2.37
CA LYS A 933 -20.63 109.53 -2.75
C LYS A 933 -20.69 110.81 -1.90
N CYS A 934 -20.43 110.70 -0.60
CA CYS A 934 -20.50 111.83 0.34
C CYS A 934 -19.35 112.84 0.10
N SER A 935 -18.15 112.37 -0.24
CA SER A 935 -17.03 113.24 -0.68
C SER A 935 -16.27 112.63 -1.87
N PRO A 936 -16.70 112.90 -3.12
CA PRO A 936 -16.09 112.29 -4.32
C PRO A 936 -14.66 112.73 -4.61
N SER A 937 -14.26 113.90 -4.09
CA SER A 937 -12.89 114.43 -4.22
C SER A 937 -11.89 113.64 -3.38
N GLU A 938 -12.30 113.09 -2.24
CA GLU A 938 -11.42 112.37 -1.33
C GLU A 938 -10.80 111.14 -2.01
N ALA A 939 -9.47 111.06 -1.97
CA ALA A 939 -8.70 110.01 -2.63
C ALA A 939 -8.73 108.71 -1.80
N LEU A 940 -8.63 108.83 -0.48
CA LEU A 940 -8.58 107.70 0.45
C LEU A 940 -9.80 106.77 0.33
N PHE A 941 -10.99 107.36 0.14
CA PHE A 941 -12.24 106.61 0.06
C PHE A 941 -12.30 105.77 -1.23
N ARG A 942 -11.79 106.30 -2.36
CA ARG A 942 -11.72 105.61 -3.65
C ARG A 942 -10.66 104.50 -3.66
N GLU A 943 -9.54 104.70 -2.97
CA GLU A 943 -8.48 103.69 -2.83
C GLU A 943 -8.98 102.46 -2.04
N ASN A 944 -9.60 102.68 -0.88
CA ASN A 944 -10.14 101.62 -0.02
C ASN A 944 -11.16 100.72 -0.76
N ALA A 945 -12.10 101.31 -1.50
CA ALA A 945 -13.06 100.56 -2.32
C ALA A 945 -12.37 99.73 -3.43
N THR A 946 -11.28 100.24 -4.01
CA THR A 946 -10.57 99.60 -5.12
C THR A 946 -9.73 98.41 -4.65
N LEU A 947 -9.00 98.54 -3.55
CA LEU A 947 -8.24 97.44 -2.93
C LEU A 947 -9.16 96.28 -2.51
N THR A 948 -10.32 96.62 -1.94
CA THR A 948 -11.33 95.65 -1.48
C THR A 948 -11.86 94.77 -2.62
N ARG A 949 -12.21 95.36 -3.77
CA ARG A 949 -12.66 94.60 -4.96
C ARG A 949 -11.62 93.59 -5.46
N LYS A 950 -10.33 93.96 -5.43
CA LYS A 950 -9.24 93.08 -5.90
C LYS A 950 -9.06 91.82 -5.03
N ARG A 951 -9.35 91.91 -3.72
CA ARG A 951 -9.24 90.79 -2.77
C ARG A 951 -10.34 89.73 -2.94
N LEU A 952 -11.48 90.11 -3.52
CA LEU A 952 -12.66 89.23 -3.68
C LEU A 952 -12.62 88.39 -4.97
N ALA A 953 -11.58 88.51 -5.79
CA ALA A 953 -11.52 87.95 -7.15
C ALA A 953 -10.74 86.63 -7.30
N THR A 954 -10.44 85.92 -6.19
CA THR A 954 -9.64 84.68 -6.20
C THR A 954 -10.36 83.48 -5.56
N PRO A 955 -10.69 82.40 -6.29
CA PRO A 955 -11.37 81.21 -5.78
C PRO A 955 -10.40 80.10 -5.31
N ALA A 956 -10.90 79.13 -4.53
CA ALA A 956 -10.13 77.97 -4.03
C ALA A 956 -10.98 76.69 -3.96
N THR A 957 -10.38 75.52 -4.24
CA THR A 957 -10.98 74.17 -4.13
C THR A 957 -9.90 73.11 -3.81
N ALA A 958 -10.29 71.90 -3.38
CA ALA A 958 -9.38 70.87 -2.87
C ALA A 958 -9.70 69.44 -3.39
N ALA A 959 -8.66 68.64 -3.69
CA ALA A 959 -8.75 67.22 -4.10
C ALA A 959 -7.38 66.48 -4.03
N GLY A 960 -6.75 66.36 -2.84
CA GLY A 960 -5.33 66.00 -2.72
C GLY A 960 -4.94 64.50 -2.69
N ASP A 961 -5.51 63.72 -1.77
CA ASP A 961 -4.77 62.55 -1.23
C ASP A 961 -5.00 61.20 -1.93
N ALA A 962 -6.15 61.01 -2.60
CA ALA A 962 -6.50 59.71 -3.17
C ALA A 962 -5.60 59.34 -4.36
N THR A 963 -5.54 60.20 -5.37
CA THR A 963 -4.84 59.98 -6.65
C THR A 963 -3.35 59.72 -6.44
N THR A 964 -2.72 60.49 -5.56
CA THR A 964 -1.28 60.41 -5.24
C THR A 964 -0.88 59.03 -4.70
N THR A 965 -1.74 58.39 -3.89
CA THR A 965 -1.46 57.02 -3.39
C THR A 965 -1.70 55.91 -4.41
N CYS A 966 -2.55 56.12 -5.42
CA CYS A 966 -2.72 55.18 -6.54
C CYS A 966 -1.46 55.14 -7.44
N THR A 967 -0.97 56.32 -7.84
CA THR A 967 0.18 56.44 -8.76
C THR A 967 1.45 55.83 -8.17
N ALA A 968 1.81 56.17 -6.92
CA ALA A 968 3.02 55.63 -6.27
C ALA A 968 2.98 54.09 -6.11
N ALA A 969 1.80 53.51 -5.87
CA ALA A 969 1.62 52.06 -5.79
C ALA A 969 1.79 51.38 -7.18
N PHE A 970 1.31 52.03 -8.25
CA PHE A 970 1.50 51.57 -9.63
C PHE A 970 2.97 51.66 -10.08
N GLU A 971 3.65 52.75 -9.77
CA GLU A 971 5.10 52.92 -10.03
C GLU A 971 5.94 51.88 -9.29
N THR A 972 5.55 51.52 -8.05
CA THR A 972 6.18 50.44 -7.29
C THR A 972 6.01 49.07 -7.98
N ALA A 973 4.84 48.78 -8.54
CA ALA A 973 4.58 47.55 -9.29
C ALA A 973 5.35 47.51 -10.63
N GLU A 974 5.43 48.64 -11.34
CA GLU A 974 6.25 48.80 -12.55
C GLU A 974 7.75 48.61 -12.27
N SER A 975 8.26 49.18 -11.17
CA SER A 975 9.65 48.99 -10.75
C SER A 975 10.00 47.51 -10.53
N ARG A 976 9.13 46.77 -9.82
CA ARG A 976 9.28 45.31 -9.65
C ARG A 976 9.21 44.55 -10.98
N ARG A 977 8.26 44.91 -11.86
CA ARG A 977 8.11 44.31 -13.20
C ARG A 977 9.33 44.55 -14.09
N GLY A 978 9.97 45.71 -13.96
CA GLY A 978 11.23 46.07 -14.62
C GLY A 978 12.44 45.33 -14.05
N GLY A 979 12.52 45.20 -12.72
CA GLY A 979 13.57 44.45 -12.00
C GLY A 979 13.46 42.92 -12.09
N GLY A 980 12.47 42.38 -12.79
CA GLY A 980 12.28 40.94 -12.98
C GLY A 980 11.45 40.24 -11.90
N ASP A 981 11.05 40.94 -10.83
CA ASP A 981 10.11 40.43 -9.84
C ASP A 981 8.68 40.47 -10.38
N LEU A 982 8.37 39.52 -11.28
CA LEU A 982 7.04 39.38 -11.85
C LEU A 982 5.99 39.00 -10.79
N ALA A 983 6.38 38.37 -9.68
CA ALA A 983 5.45 37.91 -8.65
C ALA A 983 5.00 39.06 -7.72
N GLY A 984 5.95 39.80 -7.16
CA GLY A 984 5.66 41.00 -6.38
C GLY A 984 5.13 42.17 -7.22
N ALA A 985 5.31 42.14 -8.54
CA ALA A 985 4.60 43.00 -9.48
C ALA A 985 3.12 42.61 -9.64
N VAL A 986 2.80 41.32 -9.82
CA VAL A 986 1.40 40.82 -9.88
C VAL A 986 0.61 41.24 -8.63
N GLU A 987 1.16 41.03 -7.42
CA GLU A 987 0.50 41.46 -6.19
C GLU A 987 0.46 43.00 -6.06
N GLY A 988 1.45 43.71 -6.60
CA GLY A 988 1.44 45.18 -6.71
C GLY A 988 0.26 45.70 -7.54
N TYR A 989 0.08 45.22 -8.77
CA TYR A 989 -1.04 45.65 -9.61
C TYR A 989 -2.40 45.23 -9.04
N LYS A 990 -2.51 44.06 -8.40
CA LYS A 990 -3.72 43.66 -7.67
C LYS A 990 -4.08 44.69 -6.60
N ALA A 991 -3.12 45.08 -5.76
CA ALA A 991 -3.34 46.10 -4.73
C ALA A 991 -3.78 47.46 -5.33
N VAL A 992 -3.20 47.86 -6.48
CA VAL A 992 -3.64 49.06 -7.22
C VAL A 992 -5.09 48.92 -7.68
N VAL A 993 -5.48 47.85 -8.37
CA VAL A 993 -6.86 47.71 -8.89
C VAL A 993 -7.92 47.46 -7.79
N THR A 994 -7.53 46.93 -6.63
CA THR A 994 -8.41 46.83 -5.47
C THR A 994 -8.63 48.19 -4.79
N ARG A 995 -7.61 49.05 -4.73
CA ARG A 995 -7.69 50.39 -4.10
C ARG A 995 -8.21 51.46 -5.06
N CYS A 996 -7.98 51.28 -6.36
CA CYS A 996 -8.19 52.26 -7.42
C CYS A 996 -8.85 51.58 -8.65
N PRO A 997 -10.14 51.19 -8.58
CA PRO A 997 -10.78 50.34 -9.60
C PRO A 997 -10.86 50.95 -11.01
N ASP A 998 -10.75 52.27 -11.13
CA ASP A 998 -10.77 52.99 -12.41
C ASP A 998 -9.36 53.15 -13.03
N PHE A 999 -8.31 52.61 -12.40
CA PHE A 999 -6.92 52.73 -12.87
C PHE A 999 -6.63 51.72 -14.00
N CYS A 1000 -7.22 51.93 -15.18
CA CYS A 1000 -7.25 50.97 -16.29
C CYS A 1000 -5.89 50.35 -16.67
N ALA A 1001 -4.81 51.15 -16.61
CA ALA A 1001 -3.45 50.71 -16.94
C ALA A 1001 -2.93 49.59 -16.02
N ALA A 1002 -3.38 49.52 -14.76
CA ALA A 1002 -2.97 48.46 -13.84
C ALA A 1002 -3.57 47.10 -14.22
N TYR A 1003 -4.79 47.06 -14.74
CA TYR A 1003 -5.38 45.82 -15.28
C TYR A 1003 -4.60 45.31 -16.51
N ASN A 1004 -4.26 46.21 -17.45
CA ASN A 1004 -3.46 45.84 -18.61
C ASN A 1004 -2.06 45.34 -18.22
N ASN A 1005 -1.38 46.02 -17.29
CA ASN A 1005 -0.02 45.67 -16.91
C ASN A 1005 0.03 44.44 -16.00
N LEU A 1006 -1.02 44.15 -15.22
CA LEU A 1006 -1.26 42.86 -14.58
C LEU A 1006 -1.35 41.73 -15.61
N GLY A 1007 -2.18 41.90 -16.66
CA GLY A 1007 -2.28 40.95 -17.77
C GLY A 1007 -0.93 40.71 -18.48
N LEU A 1008 -0.19 41.78 -18.79
CA LEU A 1008 1.14 41.67 -19.42
C LEU A 1008 2.17 40.98 -18.51
N THR A 1009 2.04 41.13 -17.18
CA THR A 1009 2.93 40.47 -16.21
C THR A 1009 2.60 38.98 -16.09
N LEU A 1010 1.33 38.61 -16.09
CA LEU A 1010 0.88 37.21 -16.16
C LEU A 1010 1.33 36.53 -17.47
N HIS A 1011 1.28 37.24 -18.61
CA HIS A 1011 1.87 36.76 -19.87
C HIS A 1011 3.38 36.52 -19.77
N LYS A 1012 4.14 37.40 -19.11
CA LYS A 1012 5.57 37.18 -18.85
C LYS A 1012 5.84 36.00 -17.90
N GLN A 1013 4.89 35.63 -17.05
CA GLN A 1013 4.92 34.40 -16.23
C GLN A 1013 4.45 33.14 -17.01
N GLY A 1014 4.09 33.25 -18.30
CA GLY A 1014 3.51 32.16 -19.08
C GLY A 1014 2.03 31.86 -18.78
N ARG A 1015 1.42 32.55 -17.79
CA ARG A 1015 0.06 32.35 -17.27
C ARG A 1015 -1.01 32.99 -18.18
N THR A 1016 -0.88 32.70 -19.47
CA THR A 1016 -1.66 33.27 -20.57
C THR A 1016 -3.19 33.18 -20.38
N PRO A 1017 -3.77 32.07 -19.86
CA PRO A 1017 -5.21 31.99 -19.63
C PRO A 1017 -5.71 32.94 -18.51
N GLU A 1018 -4.91 33.14 -17.46
CA GLU A 1018 -5.26 33.99 -16.32
C GLU A 1018 -5.18 35.48 -16.63
N ALA A 1019 -4.42 35.86 -17.67
CA ALA A 1019 -4.28 37.25 -18.10
C ALA A 1019 -5.53 37.80 -18.83
N LEU A 1020 -6.29 36.93 -19.50
CA LEU A 1020 -7.44 37.30 -20.34
C LEU A 1020 -8.50 38.17 -19.63
N PRO A 1021 -9.03 37.81 -18.44
CA PRO A 1021 -10.04 38.63 -17.75
C PRO A 1021 -9.51 40.01 -17.33
N PHE A 1022 -8.20 40.17 -17.12
CA PHE A 1022 -7.61 41.47 -16.79
C PHE A 1022 -7.45 42.36 -18.04
N PHE A 1023 -7.12 41.82 -19.21
CA PHE A 1023 -7.19 42.58 -20.46
C PHE A 1023 -8.63 42.96 -20.83
N GLU A 1024 -9.57 42.05 -20.62
CA GLU A 1024 -11.01 42.32 -20.80
C GLU A 1024 -11.49 43.45 -19.85
N GLN A 1025 -11.00 43.46 -18.60
CA GLN A 1025 -11.32 44.53 -17.64
C GLN A 1025 -10.63 45.86 -17.98
N ALA A 1026 -9.40 45.85 -18.48
CA ALA A 1026 -8.73 47.05 -19.00
C ALA A 1026 -9.52 47.65 -20.18
N LEU A 1027 -9.97 46.82 -21.11
CA LEU A 1027 -10.78 47.22 -22.27
C LEU A 1027 -12.19 47.66 -21.87
N ARG A 1028 -12.80 47.11 -20.82
CA ARG A 1028 -14.04 47.66 -20.20
C ARG A 1028 -13.81 49.05 -19.60
N CYS A 1029 -12.66 49.26 -18.96
CA CYS A 1029 -12.29 50.50 -18.29
C CYS A 1029 -11.97 51.64 -19.28
N ASN A 1030 -11.28 51.35 -20.40
CA ASN A 1030 -11.16 52.27 -21.53
C ASN A 1030 -11.39 51.55 -22.88
N PRO A 1031 -12.65 51.53 -23.39
CA PRO A 1031 -12.99 50.88 -24.65
C PRO A 1031 -12.41 51.52 -25.92
N ARG A 1032 -11.71 52.66 -25.79
CA ARG A 1032 -11.07 53.37 -26.91
C ARG A 1032 -9.54 53.24 -26.90
N ASP A 1033 -8.97 52.55 -25.93
CA ASP A 1033 -7.53 52.30 -25.86
C ASP A 1033 -7.12 51.20 -26.86
N THR A 1034 -6.30 51.57 -27.85
CA THR A 1034 -5.85 50.62 -28.87
C THR A 1034 -4.91 49.55 -28.30
N LEU A 1035 -4.10 49.89 -27.30
CA LEU A 1035 -3.16 48.94 -26.68
C LEU A 1035 -3.91 47.88 -25.86
N PHE A 1036 -4.97 48.28 -25.14
CA PHE A 1036 -5.80 47.32 -24.40
C PHE A 1036 -6.54 46.38 -25.35
N LYS A 1037 -7.05 46.91 -26.47
CA LYS A 1037 -7.68 46.12 -27.53
C LYS A 1037 -6.70 45.14 -28.18
N GLU A 1038 -5.51 45.61 -28.58
CA GLU A 1038 -4.46 44.78 -29.19
C GLU A 1038 -4.00 43.66 -28.26
N ASN A 1039 -3.78 43.96 -26.97
CA ASN A 1039 -3.39 42.95 -25.98
C ASN A 1039 -4.50 41.91 -25.75
N TYR A 1040 -5.77 42.34 -25.68
CA TYR A 1040 -6.91 41.42 -25.59
C TYR A 1040 -7.02 40.52 -26.83
N GLU A 1041 -7.01 41.09 -28.04
CA GLU A 1041 -7.13 40.34 -29.29
C GLU A 1041 -5.95 39.38 -29.53
N LEU A 1042 -4.73 39.80 -29.21
CA LEU A 1042 -3.54 38.94 -29.25
C LEU A 1042 -3.65 37.77 -28.24
N THR A 1043 -4.20 38.03 -27.05
CA THR A 1043 -4.42 36.99 -26.02
C THR A 1043 -5.44 35.96 -26.50
N VAL A 1044 -6.60 36.41 -27.00
CA VAL A 1044 -7.63 35.53 -27.56
C VAL A 1044 -7.09 34.73 -28.74
N LYS A 1045 -6.28 35.34 -29.62
CA LYS A 1045 -5.63 34.64 -30.74
C LYS A 1045 -4.68 33.54 -30.27
N ARG A 1046 -3.81 33.83 -29.28
CA ARG A 1046 -2.88 32.85 -28.69
C ARG A 1046 -3.60 31.68 -28.04
N LEU A 1047 -4.63 31.94 -27.24
CA LEU A 1047 -5.41 30.91 -26.56
C LEU A 1047 -6.19 30.02 -27.54
N ARG A 1048 -6.72 30.59 -28.64
CA ARG A 1048 -7.31 29.79 -29.73
C ARG A 1048 -6.28 28.90 -30.44
N THR A 1049 -5.09 29.41 -30.76
CA THR A 1049 -4.06 28.57 -31.40
C THR A 1049 -3.56 27.45 -30.49
N ALA A 1050 -3.49 27.67 -29.18
CA ALA A 1050 -3.11 26.65 -28.18
C ALA A 1050 -4.19 25.58 -27.93
N GLN A 1051 -5.37 25.69 -28.57
CA GLN A 1051 -6.43 24.65 -28.54
C GLN A 1051 -6.51 23.86 -29.85
N VAL A 1052 -5.73 24.21 -30.88
CA VAL A 1052 -5.76 23.56 -32.21
C VAL A 1052 -4.59 22.59 -32.42
N HIS A 1053 -3.51 22.73 -31.65
CA HIS A 1053 -2.45 21.74 -31.53
C HIS A 1053 -2.20 21.41 -30.05
N PRO A 1054 -2.45 20.17 -29.60
CA PRO A 1054 -2.07 19.68 -28.27
C PRO A 1054 -0.58 19.34 -28.17
#